data_AF-A0A8E1BZH7-F1
#
_entry.id   AF-A0A8E1BZH7-F1
#
_cell.length_a   1.000
_cell.length_b   1.000
_cell.length_c   1.000
_cell.angle_alpha   90.00
_cell.angle_beta   90.00
_cell.angle_gamma   90.00
#
_symmetry.space_group_name_H-M   'P 1'
#
loop_
_entity.id
_entity.type
_entity.pdbx_description
1 polymer ?
#
loop_
_entity_poly.entity_id
_entity_poly.type
_entity_poly.pdbx_seq_one_letter_code
_entity_poly.pdbx_strand_id
1 'polypeptide(L)'
;MLSRYDRLIKAINAIPKTDQIDKSEILHDYPWLVGHINLLDKCISKYAEILTGKIDYMSVLFPDGKFDLVEPIYRDNPISDYYNIKVSEIVENYINSRLTHHPIRIIEIGAGTGSTTKFVLPKLREKDSYYYTDLSIAFLKKAKNEFNGFQNVKYDICNIEEDSKEDLIGSFDILIATNVLHATKNIKRTIANVRKYVKTDGIAIINEVTEISDFATLTFGLTPGWWLYSDSRIIDSPLIDSNIWKEILRKNNFIEVKFYGNQGQKVIVALAGKTNLDNNFTCDNTIQESVSKISYDVNSSNRDYNKDIANSVEKFITKNISQIMKIPHESLNVTTAFANYGIDSLIVLELAKPFKEIYKELPTTIFFEYSTISNLKNYLLKEYKEESEKAFKTSKEVVIQSSKDIKPTMIDDNRFKTWLKDTICHVIRIDPKELNENTPFANYGIDSLITLEIVKLIANKLGYLPNTIFFEHTTLNSLYTYLIGQYSEKIKENFVVTESTSSKPPQNLEPSSLSQRNENDLAVIGLSGKFPKAKNIDEFWNNLVNGLNCTTAIPLERWNNSEFYDPEGGLGKIYTNYGCFIEDVEYFDNKFFQITPFDAENIDPQERLFLQTTYHAIENSGYKVSDLKGSNIGVFVGIMNVGYSWLGIDTDKMNWADTLYWSVANRVSYNFDWHGPSMAVDTACSSSLTAIHLACQSIQNGESTMAIAGGVNLILHPKQYCKLCRLRMLSKRLECRSFGENADGFVDGEGIAAIFLKPLNQAIKIRIESLVL
;
A
#
# COMPACT_ATOMS: atom_id res chain seq x y z
N MET A 1 42.03 2.83 -4.84
CA MET A 1 40.98 3.76 -4.36
C MET A 1 41.23 4.36 -2.98
N LEU A 2 42.05 3.75 -2.11
CA LEU A 2 42.50 4.31 -0.81
C LEU A 2 42.89 5.80 -0.86
N SER A 3 43.52 6.26 -1.95
CA SER A 3 43.91 7.67 -2.11
C SER A 3 42.77 8.71 -2.15
N ARG A 4 41.51 8.34 -2.41
CA ARG A 4 40.38 9.30 -2.49
C ARG A 4 39.81 9.63 -1.11
N TYR A 5 39.68 8.63 -0.24
CA TYR A 5 39.21 8.82 1.13
C TYR A 5 40.22 9.56 2.00
N ASP A 6 41.51 9.22 1.88
CA ASP A 6 42.56 9.96 2.62
C ASP A 6 42.67 11.42 2.16
N ARG A 7 42.43 11.69 0.86
CA ARG A 7 42.30 13.06 0.33
C ARG A 7 41.08 13.77 0.92
N LEU A 8 39.94 13.08 1.03
CA LEU A 8 38.72 13.62 1.64
C LEU A 8 38.91 13.98 3.12
N ILE A 9 39.49 13.10 3.93
CA ILE A 9 39.69 13.38 5.36
C ILE A 9 40.68 14.53 5.56
N LYS A 10 41.76 14.58 4.76
CA LYS A 10 42.69 15.73 4.76
C LYS A 10 42.00 17.03 4.35
N ALA A 11 41.13 16.96 3.34
CA ALA A 11 40.32 18.08 2.87
C ALA A 11 39.33 18.59 3.93
N ILE A 12 38.51 17.71 4.51
CA ILE A 12 37.56 18.05 5.58
C ILE A 12 38.27 18.72 6.75
N ASN A 13 39.41 18.17 7.17
CA ASN A 13 40.21 18.74 8.26
C ASN A 13 40.91 20.07 7.89
N ALA A 14 41.00 20.40 6.60
CA ALA A 14 41.58 21.64 6.09
C ALA A 14 40.54 22.75 5.83
N ILE A 15 39.24 22.43 5.85
CA ILE A 15 38.17 23.43 5.70
C ILE A 15 38.22 24.37 6.92
N PRO A 16 38.44 25.68 6.72
CA PRO A 16 38.50 26.63 7.82
C PRO A 16 37.12 26.76 8.47
N LYS A 17 37.05 26.61 9.80
CA LYS A 17 35.85 26.89 10.60
C LYS A 17 35.58 28.39 10.61
N THR A 18 35.01 28.90 9.54
CA THR A 18 34.67 30.31 9.33
C THR A 18 33.18 30.46 9.06
N ASP A 19 32.63 31.64 9.38
CA ASP A 19 31.18 31.91 9.31
C ASP A 19 30.65 32.14 7.89
N GLN A 20 31.50 32.08 6.86
CA GLN A 20 31.12 32.19 5.45
C GLN A 20 31.67 31.02 4.65
N ILE A 21 30.81 30.02 4.43
CA ILE A 21 31.10 28.86 3.60
C ILE A 21 30.35 29.04 2.27
N ASP A 22 31.06 29.21 1.16
CA ASP A 22 30.46 29.19 -0.18
C ASP A 22 30.24 27.73 -0.62
N LYS A 23 28.97 27.34 -0.78
CA LYS A 23 28.59 26.00 -1.27
C LYS A 23 29.16 25.72 -2.66
N SER A 24 29.31 26.75 -3.49
CA SER A 24 29.84 26.64 -4.85
C SER A 24 31.32 26.27 -4.84
N GLU A 25 32.08 26.83 -3.90
CA GLU A 25 33.49 26.52 -3.68
C GLU A 25 33.67 25.09 -3.13
N ILE A 26 32.85 24.69 -2.15
CA ILE A 26 32.85 23.31 -1.66
C ILE A 26 32.50 22.30 -2.75
N LEU A 27 31.51 22.59 -3.61
CA LEU A 27 31.13 21.69 -4.70
C LEU A 27 32.15 21.68 -5.84
N HIS A 28 32.90 22.77 -6.03
CA HIS A 28 34.03 22.81 -6.96
C HIS A 28 35.15 21.86 -6.50
N ASP A 29 35.53 21.96 -5.23
CA ASP A 29 36.61 21.17 -4.65
C ASP A 29 36.19 19.71 -4.36
N TYR A 30 34.90 19.50 -4.03
CA TYR A 30 34.33 18.22 -3.62
C TYR A 30 32.99 17.92 -4.34
N PRO A 31 33.00 17.67 -5.67
CA PRO A 31 31.77 17.47 -6.45
C PRO A 31 30.88 16.30 -5.95
N TRP A 32 31.48 15.30 -5.32
CA TRP A 32 30.77 14.14 -4.77
C TRP A 32 29.91 14.46 -3.52
N LEU A 33 30.03 15.66 -2.94
CA LEU A 33 29.16 16.11 -1.83
C LEU A 33 27.82 16.67 -2.31
N VAL A 34 27.59 16.79 -3.62
CA VAL A 34 26.34 17.34 -4.19
C VAL A 34 25.09 16.65 -3.64
N GLY A 35 25.10 15.32 -3.51
CA GLY A 35 23.98 14.58 -2.94
C GLY A 35 23.73 14.92 -1.47
N HIS A 36 24.79 15.06 -0.68
CA HIS A 36 24.72 15.40 0.74
C HIS A 36 24.19 16.83 0.92
N ILE A 37 24.71 17.79 0.17
CA ILE A 37 24.28 19.20 0.25
C ILE A 37 22.82 19.33 -0.20
N ASN A 38 22.43 18.68 -1.29
CA ASN A 38 21.05 18.74 -1.80
C ASN A 38 20.04 18.16 -0.80
N LEU A 39 20.33 17.00 -0.21
CA LEU A 39 19.45 16.39 0.78
C LEU A 39 19.34 17.28 2.03
N LEU A 40 20.48 17.76 2.54
CA LEU A 40 20.52 18.61 3.72
C LEU A 40 19.76 19.92 3.50
N ASP A 41 19.95 20.58 2.36
CA ASP A 41 19.26 21.83 2.03
C ASP A 41 17.74 21.64 1.93
N LYS A 42 17.30 20.55 1.31
CA LYS A 42 15.87 20.24 1.23
C LYS A 42 15.27 20.01 2.62
N CYS A 43 15.93 19.23 3.46
CA CYS A 43 15.48 18.99 4.83
C CYS A 43 15.46 20.27 5.66
N ILE A 44 16.57 21.03 5.69
CA ILE A 44 16.70 22.25 6.50
C ILE A 44 15.71 23.33 6.04
N SER A 45 15.52 23.52 4.73
CA SER A 45 14.60 24.54 4.20
C SER A 45 13.15 24.34 4.66
N LYS A 46 12.76 23.10 4.97
CA LYS A 46 11.43 22.72 5.43
C LYS A 46 11.37 22.24 6.87
N TYR A 47 12.47 22.33 7.61
CA TYR A 47 12.62 21.70 8.93
C TYR A 47 11.55 22.14 9.93
N ALA A 48 11.29 23.45 10.03
CA ALA A 48 10.27 23.98 10.93
C ALA A 48 8.84 23.56 10.52
N GLU A 49 8.54 23.49 9.22
CA GLU A 49 7.25 23.04 8.70
C GLU A 49 7.04 21.54 8.97
N ILE A 50 8.09 20.74 8.88
CA ILE A 50 8.08 19.32 9.20
C ILE A 50 7.87 19.09 10.71
N LEU A 51 8.66 19.75 11.55
CA LEU A 51 8.54 19.61 13.02
C LEU A 51 7.21 20.11 13.59
N THR A 52 6.54 21.04 12.89
CA THR A 52 5.20 21.53 13.26
C THR A 52 4.06 20.71 12.65
N GLY A 53 4.37 19.67 11.87
CA GLY A 53 3.38 18.81 11.22
C GLY A 53 2.64 19.45 10.05
N LYS A 54 3.13 20.57 9.52
CA LYS A 54 2.54 21.25 8.34
C LYS A 54 2.88 20.54 7.03
N ILE A 55 4.05 19.91 6.97
CA ILE A 55 4.53 19.12 5.83
C ILE A 55 4.94 17.76 6.35
N ASP A 56 4.54 16.71 5.64
CA ASP A 56 5.01 15.36 5.92
C ASP A 56 6.47 15.19 5.49
N TYR A 57 7.33 14.70 6.38
CA TYR A 57 8.76 14.51 6.14
C TYR A 57 9.01 13.58 4.95
N MET A 58 8.12 12.61 4.69
CA MET A 58 8.22 11.71 3.54
C MET A 58 8.17 12.45 2.22
N SER A 59 7.35 13.50 2.10
CA SER A 59 7.28 14.32 0.87
C SER A 59 8.54 15.12 0.59
N VAL A 60 9.38 15.35 1.61
CA VAL A 60 10.65 16.08 1.51
C VAL A 60 11.82 15.14 1.24
N LEU A 61 11.87 13.99 1.92
CA LEU A 61 12.89 12.97 1.70
C LEU A 61 12.68 12.19 0.38
N PHE A 62 11.42 11.95 0.01
CA PHE A 62 11.01 11.15 -1.14
C PHE A 62 9.99 11.91 -2.01
N PRO A 63 10.42 13.01 -2.67
CA PRO A 63 9.55 13.75 -3.58
C PRO A 63 9.02 12.82 -4.68
N ASP A 64 7.70 12.87 -4.94
CA ASP A 64 6.99 12.00 -5.88
C ASP A 64 7.17 10.49 -5.60
N GLY A 65 7.53 10.11 -4.37
CA GLY A 65 7.81 8.72 -3.98
C GLY A 65 9.13 8.16 -4.53
N LYS A 66 10.02 9.02 -5.05
CA LYS A 66 11.33 8.62 -5.62
C LYS A 66 12.45 8.66 -4.58
N PHE A 67 13.49 7.86 -4.81
CA PHE A 67 14.66 7.75 -3.91
C PHE A 67 15.83 8.66 -4.33
N ASP A 68 15.69 9.42 -5.41
CA ASP A 68 16.76 10.16 -6.08
C ASP A 68 17.53 11.11 -5.14
N LEU A 69 16.87 11.65 -4.11
CA LEU A 69 17.47 12.56 -3.14
C LEU A 69 18.29 11.83 -2.06
N VAL A 70 17.92 10.60 -1.71
CA VAL A 70 18.54 9.80 -0.64
C VAL A 70 19.59 8.83 -1.17
N GLU A 71 19.38 8.27 -2.37
CA GLU A 71 20.24 7.27 -2.98
C GLU A 71 21.74 7.69 -3.05
N PRO A 72 22.09 8.94 -3.43
CA PRO A 72 23.50 9.38 -3.47
C PRO A 72 24.24 9.38 -2.11
N ILE A 73 23.51 9.32 -0.99
CA ILE A 73 24.13 9.24 0.34
C ILE A 73 24.72 7.84 0.57
N TYR A 74 24.06 6.82 0.03
CA TYR A 74 24.42 5.42 0.24
C TYR A 74 25.25 4.82 -0.89
N ARG A 75 25.40 5.49 -2.04
CA ARG A 75 26.19 5.01 -3.18
C ARG A 75 26.91 6.12 -3.93
N ASP A 76 27.92 5.72 -4.69
CA ASP A 76 28.67 6.57 -5.63
C ASP A 76 29.34 7.78 -4.94
N ASN A 77 29.74 7.62 -3.67
CA ASN A 77 30.47 8.64 -2.92
C ASN A 77 31.65 8.06 -2.12
N PRO A 78 32.75 8.82 -1.92
CA PRO A 78 33.98 8.28 -1.32
C PRO A 78 33.87 7.79 0.12
N ILE A 79 32.88 8.27 0.89
CA ILE A 79 32.66 7.86 2.28
C ILE A 79 32.03 6.47 2.30
N SER A 80 30.86 6.32 1.66
CA SER A 80 30.14 5.04 1.58
C SER A 80 31.01 3.96 0.92
N ASP A 81 31.66 4.29 -0.21
CA ASP A 81 32.51 3.35 -0.94
C ASP A 81 33.68 2.85 -0.10
N TYR A 82 34.31 3.71 0.72
CA TYR A 82 35.42 3.30 1.59
C TYR A 82 34.99 2.21 2.58
N TYR A 83 33.87 2.41 3.28
CA TYR A 83 33.39 1.45 4.27
C TYR A 83 32.87 0.16 3.61
N ASN A 84 32.19 0.24 2.46
CA ASN A 84 31.73 -0.94 1.73
C ASN A 84 32.90 -1.76 1.15
N ILE A 85 33.96 -1.11 0.67
CA ILE A 85 35.21 -1.79 0.27
C ILE A 85 35.80 -2.51 1.49
N LYS A 86 35.89 -1.85 2.65
CA LYS A 86 36.41 -2.49 3.87
C LYS A 86 35.60 -3.72 4.29
N VAL A 87 34.27 -3.64 4.23
CA VAL A 87 33.41 -4.81 4.47
C VAL A 87 33.72 -5.93 3.48
N SER A 88 33.83 -5.62 2.18
CA SER A 88 34.14 -6.62 1.14
C SER A 88 35.51 -7.27 1.31
N GLU A 89 36.54 -6.50 1.71
CA GLU A 89 37.88 -7.01 2.01
C GLU A 89 37.86 -7.98 3.20
N ILE A 90 37.10 -7.66 4.25
CA ILE A 90 36.96 -8.54 5.43
C ILE A 90 36.26 -9.84 5.03
N VAL A 91 35.21 -9.77 4.20
CA VAL A 91 34.52 -10.96 3.68
C VAL A 91 35.46 -11.82 2.83
N GLU A 92 36.17 -11.23 1.88
CA GLU A 92 37.13 -11.92 1.01
C GLU A 92 38.22 -12.61 1.84
N ASN A 93 38.79 -11.91 2.82
CA ASN A 93 39.79 -12.48 3.73
C ASN A 93 39.23 -13.63 4.57
N TYR A 94 37.99 -13.50 5.07
CA TYR A 94 37.33 -14.58 5.79
C TYR A 94 37.18 -15.83 4.91
N ILE A 95 36.67 -15.65 3.68
CA ILE A 95 36.49 -16.72 2.71
C ILE A 95 37.83 -17.42 2.39
N ASN A 96 38.90 -16.64 2.19
CA ASN A 96 40.23 -17.15 1.87
C ASN A 96 40.92 -17.86 3.05
N SER A 97 40.65 -17.43 4.29
CA SER A 97 41.24 -18.03 5.50
C SER A 97 40.68 -19.43 5.85
N ARG A 98 39.52 -19.80 5.30
CA ARG A 98 38.88 -21.09 5.56
C ARG A 98 39.48 -22.16 4.65
N LEU A 99 40.38 -22.97 5.22
CA LEU A 99 41.13 -24.06 4.58
C LEU A 99 40.27 -25.18 3.97
N THR A 100 38.97 -25.23 4.26
CA THR A 100 38.08 -26.29 3.80
C THR A 100 37.32 -25.88 2.56
N HIS A 101 37.05 -26.85 1.67
CA HIS A 101 36.16 -26.66 0.52
C HIS A 101 34.69 -26.34 0.92
N HIS A 102 34.39 -26.01 2.17
CA HIS A 102 33.04 -25.73 2.63
C HIS A 102 32.47 -24.44 2.04
N PRO A 103 31.20 -24.47 1.58
CA PRO A 103 30.41 -23.30 1.25
C PRO A 103 30.32 -22.31 2.41
N ILE A 104 30.58 -21.03 2.13
CA ILE A 104 30.34 -19.94 3.08
C ILE A 104 28.91 -19.44 2.91
N ARG A 105 28.20 -19.30 4.01
CA ARG A 105 26.84 -18.74 4.05
C ARG A 105 26.90 -17.36 4.68
N ILE A 106 26.52 -16.35 3.91
CA ILE A 106 26.45 -14.96 4.35
C ILE A 106 24.98 -14.55 4.48
N ILE A 107 24.64 -13.80 5.52
CA ILE A 107 23.37 -13.07 5.62
C ILE A 107 23.64 -11.58 5.78
N GLU A 108 22.97 -10.76 4.99
CA GLU A 108 22.94 -9.31 5.15
C GLU A 108 21.59 -8.91 5.71
N ILE A 109 21.60 -8.28 6.90
CA ILE A 109 20.42 -7.76 7.59
C ILE A 109 20.21 -6.31 7.19
N GLY A 110 19.01 -5.98 6.70
CA GLY A 110 18.63 -4.63 6.30
C GLY A 110 19.48 -4.09 5.14
N ALA A 111 19.60 -4.89 4.08
CA ALA A 111 20.46 -4.58 2.94
C ALA A 111 20.03 -3.34 2.13
N GLY A 112 18.77 -2.89 2.28
CA GLY A 112 18.27 -1.61 1.78
C GLY A 112 18.44 -1.42 0.27
N THR A 113 19.26 -0.45 -0.14
CA THR A 113 19.56 -0.20 -1.56
C THR A 113 20.53 -1.21 -2.18
N GLY A 114 21.08 -2.15 -1.40
CA GLY A 114 22.10 -3.11 -1.86
C GLY A 114 23.49 -2.51 -2.02
N SER A 115 23.76 -1.36 -1.37
CA SER A 115 25.05 -0.67 -1.48
C SER A 115 26.22 -1.53 -1.03
N THR A 116 26.10 -2.21 0.13
CA THR A 116 27.13 -3.15 0.61
C THR A 116 27.15 -4.42 -0.23
N THR A 117 25.97 -4.97 -0.56
CA THR A 117 25.78 -6.15 -1.42
C THR A 117 26.61 -6.06 -2.71
N LYS A 118 26.58 -4.92 -3.40
CA LYS A 118 27.30 -4.67 -4.66
C LYS A 118 28.82 -4.89 -4.57
N PHE A 119 29.42 -4.62 -3.41
CA PHE A 119 30.86 -4.85 -3.19
C PHE A 119 31.17 -6.27 -2.71
N VAL A 120 30.22 -6.91 -2.02
CA VAL A 120 30.43 -8.23 -1.43
C VAL A 120 30.15 -9.37 -2.42
N LEU A 121 29.07 -9.30 -3.22
CA LEU A 121 28.71 -10.36 -4.15
C LEU A 121 29.85 -10.76 -5.12
N PRO A 122 30.62 -9.83 -5.70
CA PRO A 122 31.76 -10.18 -6.57
C PRO A 122 32.89 -10.94 -5.88
N LYS A 123 32.91 -10.98 -4.53
CA LYS A 123 33.93 -11.68 -3.73
C LYS A 123 33.56 -13.11 -3.39
N LEU A 124 32.34 -13.54 -3.73
CA LEU A 124 31.84 -14.88 -3.45
C LEU A 124 32.36 -15.89 -4.47
N ARG A 125 32.63 -17.10 -4.01
CA ARG A 125 32.91 -18.26 -4.88
C ARG A 125 31.58 -18.85 -5.36
N GLU A 126 31.59 -19.61 -6.45
CA GLU A 126 30.39 -20.24 -7.03
C GLU A 126 29.62 -21.17 -6.07
N LYS A 127 30.25 -21.64 -4.99
CA LYS A 127 29.61 -22.48 -3.97
C LYS A 127 29.09 -21.70 -2.77
N ASP A 128 29.49 -20.45 -2.61
CA ASP A 128 29.09 -19.62 -1.48
C ASP A 128 27.67 -19.10 -1.72
N SER A 129 26.93 -18.82 -0.64
CA SER A 129 25.55 -18.34 -0.70
C SER A 129 25.38 -17.03 0.05
N TYR A 130 24.55 -16.15 -0.50
CA TYR A 130 24.28 -14.84 0.04
C TYR A 130 22.79 -14.68 0.33
N TYR A 131 22.46 -14.35 1.57
CA TYR A 131 21.09 -14.09 2.00
C TYR A 131 20.92 -12.58 2.10
N TYR A 132 20.39 -11.98 1.05
CA TYR A 132 19.97 -10.59 1.03
C TYR A 132 18.66 -10.49 1.83
N THR A 133 18.65 -9.75 2.94
CA THR A 133 17.42 -9.58 3.73
C THR A 133 17.10 -8.13 4.04
N ASP A 134 15.81 -7.82 4.06
CA ASP A 134 15.30 -6.49 4.39
C ASP A 134 13.88 -6.58 4.98
N LEU A 135 13.43 -5.53 5.68
CA LEU A 135 12.04 -5.41 6.11
C LEU A 135 11.10 -5.06 4.94
N SER A 136 11.62 -4.36 3.92
CA SER A 136 10.87 -3.85 2.78
C SER A 136 10.97 -4.76 1.56
N ILE A 137 9.82 -5.23 1.07
CA ILE A 137 9.74 -6.01 -0.18
C ILE A 137 10.10 -5.16 -1.41
N ALA A 138 9.89 -3.85 -1.36
CA ALA A 138 10.28 -2.95 -2.45
C ALA A 138 11.80 -3.01 -2.68
N PHE A 139 12.60 -3.00 -1.59
CA PHE A 139 14.04 -3.17 -1.67
C PHE A 139 14.44 -4.58 -2.15
N LEU A 140 13.77 -5.63 -1.68
CA LEU A 140 14.00 -6.99 -2.18
C LEU A 140 13.72 -7.12 -3.70
N LYS A 141 12.67 -6.46 -4.21
CA LYS A 141 12.32 -6.47 -5.64
C LYS A 141 13.36 -5.70 -6.47
N LYS A 142 13.80 -4.53 -5.99
CA LYS A 142 14.88 -3.75 -6.63
C LYS A 142 16.17 -4.56 -6.68
N ALA A 143 16.57 -5.18 -5.57
CA ALA A 143 17.77 -5.99 -5.47
C ALA A 143 17.72 -7.26 -6.33
N LYS A 144 16.55 -7.91 -6.47
CA LYS A 144 16.37 -9.04 -7.41
C LYS A 144 16.60 -8.62 -8.85
N ASN A 145 16.14 -7.44 -9.25
CA ASN A 145 16.37 -6.94 -10.61
C ASN A 145 17.83 -6.55 -10.82
N GLU A 146 18.47 -5.91 -9.83
CA GLU A 146 19.84 -5.42 -9.92
C GLU A 146 20.90 -6.53 -9.86
N PHE A 147 20.69 -7.55 -9.03
CA PHE A 147 21.67 -8.62 -8.82
C PHE A 147 21.26 -9.97 -9.45
N ASN A 148 20.35 -9.95 -10.43
CA ASN A 148 19.88 -11.16 -11.14
C ASN A 148 21.00 -12.01 -11.78
N GLY A 149 22.17 -11.44 -12.02
CA GLY A 149 23.33 -12.12 -12.58
C GLY A 149 24.07 -13.04 -11.61
N PHE A 150 23.74 -13.03 -10.32
CA PHE A 150 24.38 -13.86 -9.29
C PHE A 150 23.48 -15.06 -8.93
N GLN A 151 23.98 -16.28 -9.13
CA GLN A 151 23.16 -17.51 -9.04
C GLN A 151 22.81 -17.96 -7.61
N ASN A 152 23.58 -17.58 -6.59
CA ASN A 152 23.41 -18.03 -5.21
C ASN A 152 22.96 -16.94 -4.23
N VAL A 153 22.15 -15.99 -4.71
CA VAL A 153 21.57 -14.96 -3.86
C VAL A 153 20.14 -15.33 -3.51
N LYS A 154 19.89 -15.56 -2.23
CA LYS A 154 18.54 -15.72 -1.68
C LYS A 154 18.07 -14.39 -1.12
N TYR A 155 16.83 -14.05 -1.40
CA TYR A 155 16.17 -12.84 -0.92
C TYR A 155 15.07 -13.25 0.05
N ASP A 156 15.08 -12.73 1.27
CA ASP A 156 14.07 -13.04 2.28
C ASP A 156 13.76 -11.81 3.15
N ILE A 157 12.59 -11.80 3.76
CA ILE A 157 12.23 -10.75 4.72
C ILE A 157 12.83 -11.10 6.07
N CYS A 158 13.48 -10.13 6.71
CA CYS A 158 14.05 -10.31 8.03
C CYS A 158 13.77 -9.10 8.93
N ASN A 159 13.04 -9.33 10.02
CA ASN A 159 12.98 -8.41 11.15
C ASN A 159 13.95 -8.89 12.24
N ILE A 160 15.05 -8.18 12.44
CA ILE A 160 16.07 -8.56 13.42
C ILE A 160 15.61 -8.40 14.89
N GLU A 161 14.53 -7.65 15.13
CA GLU A 161 13.96 -7.50 16.47
C GLU A 161 13.09 -8.70 16.91
N GLU A 162 12.60 -9.47 15.95
CA GLU A 162 11.81 -10.68 16.17
C GLU A 162 12.70 -11.90 16.44
N ASP A 163 12.11 -12.98 16.95
CA ASP A 163 12.88 -14.21 17.17
C ASP A 163 13.32 -14.84 15.84
N SER A 164 14.58 -15.27 15.79
CA SER A 164 15.16 -15.90 14.62
C SER A 164 14.38 -17.15 14.22
N LYS A 165 14.13 -17.32 12.91
CA LYS A 165 13.57 -18.57 12.37
C LYS A 165 14.47 -19.74 12.77
N GLU A 166 13.91 -20.81 13.31
CA GLU A 166 14.68 -21.94 13.88
C GLU A 166 15.69 -22.55 12.89
N ASP A 167 15.34 -22.59 11.61
CA ASP A 167 16.19 -23.11 10.52
C ASP A 167 17.41 -22.22 10.20
N LEU A 168 17.36 -20.95 10.61
CA LEU A 168 18.41 -19.96 10.38
C LEU A 168 19.33 -19.76 11.59
N ILE A 169 18.99 -20.34 12.74
CA ILE A 169 19.83 -20.28 13.94
C ILE A 169 21.15 -21.03 13.69
N GLY A 170 22.27 -20.36 13.96
CA GLY A 170 23.62 -20.89 13.81
C GLY A 170 23.97 -21.29 12.37
N SER A 171 23.26 -20.74 11.38
CA SER A 171 23.40 -21.16 9.97
C SER A 171 24.45 -20.38 9.19
N PHE A 172 24.87 -19.20 9.67
CA PHE A 172 25.67 -18.27 8.88
C PHE A 172 27.10 -18.14 9.38
N ASP A 173 28.04 -18.23 8.45
CA ASP A 173 29.47 -18.01 8.70
C ASP A 173 29.76 -16.52 8.87
N ILE A 174 29.05 -15.68 8.11
CA ILE A 174 29.18 -14.22 8.14
C ILE A 174 27.77 -13.61 8.23
N LEU A 175 27.56 -12.72 9.20
CA LEU A 175 26.44 -11.79 9.21
C LEU A 175 26.95 -10.39 8.89
N ILE A 176 26.27 -9.67 8.01
CA ILE A 176 26.56 -8.29 7.65
C ILE A 176 25.37 -7.42 8.06
N ALA A 177 25.62 -6.27 8.66
CA ALA A 177 24.60 -5.27 8.93
C ALA A 177 25.21 -3.88 8.72
N THR A 178 24.57 -3.02 7.93
CA THR A 178 25.09 -1.68 7.60
C THR A 178 24.07 -0.60 7.94
N ASN A 179 24.39 0.27 8.91
CA ASN A 179 23.54 1.39 9.34
C ASN A 179 22.07 1.01 9.59
N VAL A 180 21.84 -0.08 10.31
CA VAL A 180 20.50 -0.66 10.53
C VAL A 180 20.24 -1.03 11.98
N LEU A 181 21.26 -1.51 12.70
CA LEU A 181 21.05 -2.06 14.05
C LEU A 181 20.83 -0.95 15.08
N HIS A 182 21.38 0.24 14.86
CA HIS A 182 21.19 1.40 15.74
C HIS A 182 19.71 1.84 15.81
N ALA A 183 18.95 1.66 14.72
CA ALA A 183 17.55 2.05 14.59
C ALA A 183 16.55 1.02 15.16
N THR A 184 17.01 0.10 16.02
CA THR A 184 16.15 -0.89 16.69
C THR A 184 15.75 -0.44 18.10
N LYS A 185 14.61 -0.94 18.61
CA LYS A 185 14.05 -0.50 19.90
C LYS A 185 14.94 -0.86 21.08
N ASN A 186 15.59 -2.02 21.04
CA ASN A 186 16.42 -2.52 22.13
C ASN A 186 17.68 -3.23 21.59
N ILE A 187 18.83 -2.56 21.66
CA ILE A 187 20.06 -3.12 21.06
C ILE A 187 20.51 -4.40 21.75
N LYS A 188 20.24 -4.56 23.04
CA LYS A 188 20.65 -5.76 23.78
C LYS A 188 19.93 -6.97 23.22
N ARG A 189 18.62 -6.85 22.96
CA ARG A 189 17.82 -7.89 22.30
C ARG A 189 18.26 -8.08 20.84
N THR A 190 18.46 -7.00 20.10
CA THR A 190 18.92 -7.04 18.70
C THR A 190 20.23 -7.81 18.57
N ILE A 191 21.21 -7.56 19.44
CA ILE A 191 22.50 -8.24 19.40
C ILE A 191 22.42 -9.68 19.91
N ALA A 192 21.53 -9.98 20.85
CA ALA A 192 21.21 -11.37 21.18
C ALA A 192 20.66 -12.13 19.97
N ASN A 193 19.78 -11.51 19.17
CA ASN A 193 19.26 -12.09 17.95
C ASN A 193 20.32 -12.21 16.85
N VAL A 194 21.17 -11.20 16.65
CA VAL A 194 22.33 -11.28 15.73
C VAL A 194 23.20 -12.48 16.10
N ARG A 195 23.50 -12.69 17.39
CA ARG A 195 24.29 -13.84 17.84
C ARG A 195 23.64 -15.18 17.49
N LYS A 196 22.31 -15.28 17.52
CA LYS A 196 21.58 -16.53 17.17
C LYS A 196 21.83 -16.93 15.71
N TYR A 197 21.96 -16.00 14.77
CA TYR A 197 22.19 -16.31 13.36
C TYR A 197 23.63 -16.78 13.06
N VAL A 198 24.60 -16.26 13.81
CA VAL A 198 26.04 -16.51 13.58
C VAL A 198 26.46 -17.87 14.14
N LYS A 199 27.17 -18.66 13.32
CA LYS A 199 27.79 -19.94 13.73
C LYS A 199 28.69 -19.77 14.95
N THR A 200 28.96 -20.88 15.65
CA THR A 200 29.84 -20.88 16.83
C THR A 200 31.25 -20.36 16.53
N ASP A 201 31.73 -20.54 15.30
CA ASP A 201 33.00 -20.03 14.77
C ASP A 201 32.80 -18.99 13.64
N GLY A 202 31.60 -18.42 13.54
CA GLY A 202 31.26 -17.37 12.58
C GLY A 202 31.68 -15.98 13.03
N ILE A 203 31.45 -14.99 12.17
CA ILE A 203 31.66 -13.57 12.45
C ILE A 203 30.41 -12.73 12.15
N ALA A 204 30.26 -11.63 12.88
CA ALA A 204 29.37 -10.53 12.52
C ALA A 204 30.21 -9.33 12.09
N ILE A 205 29.90 -8.76 10.93
CA ILE A 205 30.48 -7.54 10.37
C ILE A 205 29.40 -6.45 10.43
N ILE A 206 29.57 -5.51 11.35
CA ILE A 206 28.60 -4.44 11.64
C ILE A 206 29.23 -3.12 11.20
N ASN A 207 28.71 -2.51 10.14
CA ASN A 207 29.17 -1.23 9.60
C ASN A 207 28.21 -0.12 10.07
N GLU A 208 28.58 0.63 11.10
CA GLU A 208 27.67 1.55 11.80
C GLU A 208 28.32 2.92 12.04
N VAL A 209 27.52 3.98 11.97
CA VAL A 209 27.89 5.29 12.51
C VAL A 209 27.97 5.19 14.03
N THR A 210 29.11 5.55 14.62
CA THR A 210 29.39 5.36 16.05
C THR A 210 29.58 6.66 16.82
N GLU A 211 29.40 7.81 16.18
CA GLU A 211 29.48 9.14 16.80
C GLU A 211 28.31 10.00 16.31
N ILE A 212 27.94 11.04 17.06
CA ILE A 212 26.86 11.95 16.66
C ILE A 212 27.18 12.54 15.29
N SER A 213 26.20 12.50 14.40
CA SER A 213 26.29 13.05 13.05
C SER A 213 25.19 14.08 12.85
N ASP A 214 25.56 15.36 12.82
CA ASP A 214 24.62 16.46 12.57
C ASP A 214 23.90 16.27 11.23
N PHE A 215 24.61 15.77 10.21
CA PHE A 215 24.01 15.45 8.93
C PHE A 215 22.90 14.40 9.06
N ALA A 216 23.17 13.28 9.76
CA ALA A 216 22.17 12.23 9.92
C ALA A 216 20.98 12.71 10.78
N THR A 217 21.25 13.48 11.84
CA THR A 217 20.21 14.07 12.71
C THR A 217 19.32 15.06 11.94
N LEU A 218 19.90 15.93 11.13
CA LEU A 218 19.16 16.96 10.36
C LEU A 218 18.49 16.41 9.09
N THR A 219 18.69 15.14 8.75
CA THR A 219 18.07 14.50 7.58
C THR A 219 17.22 13.31 8.02
N PHE A 220 17.85 12.18 8.33
CA PHE A 220 17.18 10.95 8.74
C PHE A 220 16.54 11.04 10.13
N GLY A 221 16.99 11.95 10.99
CA GLY A 221 16.33 12.29 12.25
C GLY A 221 14.94 12.91 12.08
N LEU A 222 14.51 13.24 10.86
CA LEU A 222 13.11 13.58 10.59
C LEU A 222 12.19 12.35 10.59
N THR A 223 12.75 11.15 10.44
CA THR A 223 11.98 9.91 10.40
C THR A 223 11.66 9.42 11.82
N PRO A 224 10.40 9.02 12.12
CA PRO A 224 10.08 8.40 13.41
C PRO A 224 10.91 7.14 13.70
N GLY A 225 11.30 6.41 12.64
CA GLY A 225 12.14 5.21 12.70
C GLY A 225 13.52 5.46 13.31
N TRP A 226 14.09 6.65 13.14
CA TRP A 226 15.39 7.02 13.71
C TRP A 226 15.37 7.06 15.24
N TRP A 227 14.22 7.33 15.86
CA TRP A 227 14.07 7.54 17.30
C TRP A 227 13.39 6.38 18.04
N LEU A 228 13.39 5.17 17.47
CA LEU A 228 12.66 4.01 18.02
C LEU A 228 13.23 3.45 19.33
N TYR A 229 14.44 3.83 19.73
CA TYR A 229 15.14 3.23 20.86
C TYR A 229 14.43 3.52 22.19
N SER A 230 14.43 2.52 23.09
CA SER A 230 13.90 2.63 24.46
C SER A 230 14.96 2.28 25.52
N ASP A 231 16.22 2.09 25.10
CA ASP A 231 17.36 1.75 25.94
C ASP A 231 18.43 2.86 25.89
N SER A 232 19.51 2.70 26.68
CA SER A 232 20.56 3.72 26.75
C SER A 232 21.37 3.80 25.45
N ARG A 233 21.50 5.03 24.92
CA ARG A 233 22.25 5.41 23.73
C ARG A 233 23.14 6.61 24.03
N ILE A 234 23.89 7.08 23.03
CA ILE A 234 24.51 8.42 23.11
C ILE A 234 23.39 9.44 23.38
N ILE A 235 23.64 10.41 24.27
CA ILE A 235 22.64 11.45 24.60
C ILE A 235 22.23 12.17 23.31
N ASP A 236 20.92 12.38 23.14
CA ASP A 236 20.30 13.03 21.97
C ASP A 236 20.59 12.36 20.61
N SER A 237 20.89 11.05 20.60
CA SER A 237 21.17 10.30 19.38
C SER A 237 20.78 8.82 19.51
N PRO A 238 20.26 8.16 18.46
CA PRO A 238 20.04 6.71 18.47
C PRO A 238 21.33 5.89 18.32
N LEU A 239 22.45 6.55 18.08
CA LEU A 239 23.74 5.92 17.78
C LEU A 239 24.40 5.38 19.05
N ILE A 240 25.35 4.46 18.84
CA ILE A 240 26.05 3.74 19.89
C ILE A 240 27.55 3.92 19.66
N ASP A 241 28.27 4.33 20.70
CA ASP A 241 29.72 4.51 20.60
C ASP A 241 30.48 3.18 20.58
N SER A 242 31.74 3.24 20.15
CA SER A 242 32.58 2.05 20.00
C SER A 242 32.78 1.26 21.30
N ASN A 243 32.80 1.90 22.47
CA ASN A 243 32.97 1.22 23.74
C ASN A 243 31.69 0.45 24.12
N ILE A 244 30.52 1.07 23.97
CA ILE A 244 29.24 0.41 24.23
C ILE A 244 29.02 -0.75 23.25
N TRP A 245 29.34 -0.57 21.96
CA TRP A 245 29.31 -1.67 20.98
C TRP A 245 30.14 -2.87 21.43
N LYS A 246 31.39 -2.62 21.83
CA LYS A 246 32.30 -3.66 22.32
C LYS A 246 31.75 -4.38 23.54
N GLU A 247 31.16 -3.66 24.49
CA GLU A 247 30.58 -4.23 25.69
C GLU A 247 29.38 -5.14 25.38
N ILE A 248 28.44 -4.65 24.57
CA ILE A 248 27.18 -5.35 24.25
C ILE A 248 27.45 -6.61 23.43
N LEU A 249 28.38 -6.55 22.47
CA LEU A 249 28.80 -7.73 21.70
C LEU A 249 29.46 -8.78 22.60
N ARG A 250 30.37 -8.37 23.50
CA ARG A 250 31.00 -9.30 24.45
C ARG A 250 30.02 -9.96 25.40
N LYS A 251 29.04 -9.21 25.91
CA LYS A 251 27.95 -9.74 26.75
C LYS A 251 27.07 -10.77 26.03
N ASN A 252 27.06 -10.76 24.69
CA ASN A 252 26.32 -11.69 23.85
C ASN A 252 27.23 -12.76 23.20
N ASN A 253 28.27 -13.21 23.92
CA ASN A 253 29.12 -14.33 23.51
C ASN A 253 29.86 -14.13 22.17
N PHE A 254 30.25 -12.90 21.85
CA PHE A 254 31.32 -12.62 20.92
C PHE A 254 32.64 -12.49 21.70
N ILE A 255 33.59 -13.39 21.45
CA ILE A 255 34.82 -13.51 22.24
C ILE A 255 35.83 -12.41 21.93
N GLU A 256 35.82 -11.90 20.70
CA GLU A 256 36.72 -10.85 20.23
C GLU A 256 35.95 -9.85 19.38
N VAL A 257 36.29 -8.57 19.50
CA VAL A 257 35.68 -7.47 18.74
C VAL A 257 36.80 -6.56 18.25
N LYS A 258 36.92 -6.41 16.92
CA LYS A 258 37.89 -5.56 16.22
C LYS A 258 37.16 -4.41 15.53
N PHE A 259 37.82 -3.25 15.45
CA PHE A 259 37.26 -2.04 14.83
C PHE A 259 38.16 -1.59 13.69
N TYR A 260 37.57 -1.31 12.53
CA TYR A 260 38.25 -0.79 11.34
C TYR A 260 37.58 0.52 10.88
N GLY A 261 38.35 1.37 10.19
CA GLY A 261 37.89 2.68 9.69
C GLY A 261 38.20 3.87 10.62
N ASN A 262 37.87 5.08 10.16
CA ASN A 262 38.26 6.35 10.81
C ASN A 262 37.20 6.86 11.81
N GLN A 263 37.32 8.10 12.30
CA GLN A 263 36.37 8.73 13.22
C GLN A 263 34.98 8.87 12.58
N GLY A 264 33.92 8.77 13.38
CA GLY A 264 32.52 8.91 12.94
C GLY A 264 31.80 7.59 12.62
N GLN A 265 32.39 6.71 11.81
CA GLN A 265 31.80 5.42 11.40
C GLN A 265 32.84 4.29 11.51
N LYS A 266 32.41 3.10 11.94
CA LYS A 266 33.28 1.94 12.14
C LYS A 266 32.72 0.69 11.47
N VAL A 267 33.62 -0.10 10.88
CA VAL A 267 33.34 -1.52 10.60
C VAL A 267 33.80 -2.33 11.81
N ILE A 268 32.84 -2.89 12.51
CA ILE A 268 33.02 -3.69 13.73
C ILE A 268 32.97 -5.16 13.33
N VAL A 269 34.04 -5.90 13.60
CA VAL A 269 34.11 -7.34 13.35
C VAL A 269 34.08 -8.07 14.69
N ALA A 270 32.99 -8.80 14.95
CA ALA A 270 32.76 -9.54 16.17
C ALA A 270 32.85 -11.06 15.91
N LEU A 271 33.75 -11.74 16.62
CA LEU A 271 34.03 -13.17 16.45
C LEU A 271 33.26 -13.99 17.49
N ALA A 272 32.48 -14.97 17.05
CA ALA A 272 31.64 -15.80 17.91
C ALA A 272 32.40 -16.93 18.65
N GLY A 273 33.61 -17.27 18.17
CA GLY A 273 34.46 -18.33 18.70
C GLY A 273 35.89 -18.26 18.15
N LYS A 274 36.79 -19.15 18.61
CA LYS A 274 38.19 -19.17 18.16
C LYS A 274 38.26 -19.64 16.70
N THR A 275 38.57 -18.72 15.81
CA THR A 275 38.88 -18.99 14.41
C THR A 275 40.40 -18.92 14.21
N ASN A 276 40.96 -19.68 13.26
CA ASN A 276 42.37 -19.55 12.84
C ASN A 276 42.72 -18.16 12.22
N LEU A 277 41.81 -17.18 12.30
CA LEU A 277 42.01 -15.77 11.94
C LEU A 277 42.99 -15.03 12.87
N ASP A 278 43.43 -15.66 13.96
CA ASP A 278 44.31 -15.04 14.97
C ASP A 278 45.71 -14.68 14.45
N ASN A 279 46.19 -15.24 13.32
CA ASN A 279 47.61 -15.10 12.94
C ASN A 279 47.93 -14.34 11.63
N ASN A 280 46.97 -13.97 10.77
CA ASN A 280 47.29 -13.44 9.42
C ASN A 280 46.50 -12.19 8.96
N PHE A 281 46.01 -11.33 9.87
CA PHE A 281 45.45 -10.03 9.46
C PHE A 281 46.54 -9.01 9.09
N THR A 282 47.14 -9.19 7.92
CA THR A 282 47.89 -8.15 7.19
C THR A 282 47.41 -8.14 5.74
N CYS A 283 46.61 -7.14 5.37
CA CYS A 283 46.24 -6.94 3.97
C CYS A 283 47.46 -6.41 3.19
N ASP A 284 48.10 -7.27 2.41
CA ASP A 284 48.95 -6.84 1.30
C ASP A 284 48.47 -7.45 -0.02
N ASN A 285 48.57 -6.62 -1.06
CA ASN A 285 47.98 -6.78 -2.39
C ASN A 285 48.61 -7.93 -3.18
N THR A 286 47.80 -8.83 -3.77
CA THR A 286 47.93 -9.32 -5.17
C THR A 286 46.83 -10.32 -5.52
N ILE A 287 46.23 -10.17 -6.70
CA ILE A 287 45.18 -11.04 -7.28
C ILE A 287 45.80 -11.82 -8.46
N GLN A 288 45.51 -13.12 -8.56
CA GLN A 288 45.63 -13.88 -9.81
C GLN A 288 44.41 -14.80 -10.01
N GLU A 289 43.88 -14.78 -11.23
CA GLU A 289 42.69 -15.50 -11.72
C GLU A 289 43.02 -16.94 -12.18
N SER A 290 42.05 -17.86 -12.12
CA SER A 290 41.71 -18.80 -13.22
C SER A 290 40.56 -19.76 -12.87
N VAL A 291 39.98 -20.32 -13.94
CA VAL A 291 38.59 -20.81 -14.13
C VAL A 291 38.53 -22.35 -14.19
N SER A 292 37.37 -22.96 -13.83
CA SER A 292 36.63 -24.03 -14.58
C SER A 292 36.15 -25.31 -13.84
N LYS A 293 34.82 -25.56 -13.95
CA LYS A 293 34.07 -26.76 -14.47
C LYS A 293 33.69 -28.02 -13.61
N ILE A 294 32.37 -28.37 -13.71
CA ILE A 294 31.68 -29.72 -13.73
C ILE A 294 31.38 -30.39 -12.35
N SER A 295 30.29 -31.14 -12.02
CA SER A 295 28.88 -31.36 -12.43
C SER A 295 28.19 -32.46 -11.57
N TYR A 296 26.85 -32.41 -11.41
CA TYR A 296 25.77 -33.45 -11.22
C TYR A 296 25.50 -34.34 -9.97
N ASP A 297 24.18 -34.51 -9.77
CA ASP A 297 23.30 -35.56 -9.16
C ASP A 297 23.12 -35.67 -7.63
N VAL A 298 21.94 -35.70 -6.97
CA VAL A 298 20.50 -36.05 -7.18
C VAL A 298 20.08 -37.32 -6.38
N ASN A 299 18.89 -37.23 -5.76
CA ASN A 299 18.00 -38.27 -5.16
C ASN A 299 18.25 -38.70 -3.70
N SER A 300 17.25 -39.02 -2.86
CA SER A 300 15.77 -39.05 -2.99
C SER A 300 15.09 -39.34 -1.63
N SER A 301 13.90 -38.76 -1.44
CA SER A 301 12.66 -39.21 -0.76
C SER A 301 12.59 -40.27 0.37
N ASN A 302 11.69 -40.01 1.34
CA ASN A 302 10.55 -40.90 1.64
C ASN A 302 9.38 -40.11 2.29
N ARG A 303 8.13 -40.39 1.85
CA ARG A 303 6.89 -39.65 2.23
C ARG A 303 6.02 -40.44 3.22
N ASP A 304 5.29 -39.69 4.03
CA ASP A 304 4.44 -40.14 5.13
C ASP A 304 2.98 -39.76 4.82
N TYR A 305 2.01 -40.59 5.21
CA TYR A 305 0.62 -40.58 4.71
C TYR A 305 -0.19 -39.34 5.13
N ASN A 306 0.03 -38.82 6.33
CA ASN A 306 -0.55 -37.52 6.76
C ASN A 306 0.14 -36.32 6.08
N LYS A 307 1.33 -36.53 5.51
CA LYS A 307 2.09 -35.52 4.76
C LYS A 307 1.49 -35.30 3.37
N ASP A 308 0.81 -36.29 2.77
CA ASP A 308 0.31 -36.17 1.39
C ASP A 308 -0.91 -35.25 1.26
N ILE A 309 -1.85 -35.27 2.22
CA ILE A 309 -2.97 -34.33 2.24
C ILE A 309 -2.47 -32.92 2.61
N ALA A 310 -1.60 -32.82 3.62
CA ALA A 310 -1.01 -31.54 4.02
C ALA A 310 -0.21 -30.87 2.89
N ASN A 311 0.58 -31.66 2.14
CA ASN A 311 1.30 -31.18 0.96
C ASN A 311 0.35 -30.78 -0.19
N SER A 312 -0.79 -31.45 -0.33
CA SER A 312 -1.78 -31.13 -1.36
C SER A 312 -2.52 -29.82 -1.05
N VAL A 313 -2.88 -29.59 0.20
CA VAL A 313 -3.44 -28.31 0.68
C VAL A 313 -2.41 -27.18 0.53
N GLU A 314 -1.14 -27.43 0.88
CA GLU A 314 -0.06 -26.46 0.70
C GLU A 314 0.18 -26.09 -0.77
N LYS A 315 0.20 -27.08 -1.67
CA LYS A 315 0.30 -26.85 -3.11
C LYS A 315 -0.91 -26.11 -3.66
N PHE A 316 -2.10 -26.41 -3.16
CA PHE A 316 -3.31 -25.70 -3.54
C PHE A 316 -3.23 -24.21 -3.14
N ILE A 317 -2.81 -23.91 -1.91
CA ILE A 317 -2.60 -22.53 -1.46
C ILE A 317 -1.56 -21.83 -2.34
N THR A 318 -0.40 -22.47 -2.51
CA THR A 318 0.75 -21.89 -3.22
C THR A 318 0.44 -21.64 -4.69
N LYS A 319 -0.27 -22.56 -5.36
CA LYS A 319 -0.69 -22.40 -6.76
C LYS A 319 -1.60 -21.19 -6.95
N ASN A 320 -2.60 -21.02 -6.07
CA ASN A 320 -3.56 -19.93 -6.21
C ASN A 320 -2.91 -18.56 -5.92
N ILE A 321 -2.05 -18.47 -4.90
CA ILE A 321 -1.26 -17.26 -4.67
C ILE A 321 -0.35 -16.97 -5.87
N SER A 322 0.30 -17.99 -6.43
CA SER A 322 1.23 -17.85 -7.56
C SER A 322 0.53 -17.30 -8.81
N GLN A 323 -0.65 -17.81 -9.13
CA GLN A 323 -1.42 -17.41 -10.32
C GLN A 323 -1.99 -16.00 -10.19
N ILE A 324 -2.55 -15.65 -9.04
CA ILE A 324 -3.21 -14.36 -8.81
C ILE A 324 -2.17 -13.25 -8.70
N MET A 325 -1.10 -13.52 -7.95
CA MET A 325 -0.03 -12.54 -7.76
C MET A 325 0.96 -12.47 -8.92
N LYS A 326 0.86 -13.39 -9.90
CA LYS A 326 1.86 -13.59 -10.95
C LYS A 326 3.27 -13.77 -10.37
N ILE A 327 3.34 -14.39 -9.20
CA ILE A 327 4.58 -14.74 -8.48
C ILE A 327 4.91 -16.19 -8.84
N PRO A 328 6.11 -16.52 -9.35
CA PRO A 328 6.48 -17.92 -9.65
C PRO A 328 6.29 -18.85 -8.43
N HIS A 329 5.75 -20.06 -8.63
CA HIS A 329 5.44 -20.99 -7.53
C HIS A 329 6.65 -21.30 -6.62
N GLU A 330 7.86 -21.25 -7.17
CA GLU A 330 9.14 -21.47 -6.46
C GLU A 330 9.55 -20.29 -5.55
N SER A 331 8.90 -19.13 -5.71
CA SER A 331 9.22 -17.89 -4.98
C SER A 331 8.25 -17.57 -3.84
N LEU A 332 7.26 -18.43 -3.63
CA LEU A 332 6.34 -18.37 -2.49
C LEU A 332 6.90 -19.20 -1.33
N ASN A 333 7.11 -18.53 -0.22
CA ASN A 333 7.59 -19.10 1.03
C ASN A 333 6.39 -19.30 1.95
N VAL A 334 6.31 -20.49 2.53
CA VAL A 334 5.13 -20.88 3.30
C VAL A 334 4.97 -20.10 4.61
N THR A 335 6.01 -19.46 5.15
CA THR A 335 5.95 -18.71 6.41
C THR A 335 5.91 -17.19 6.22
N THR A 336 5.90 -16.69 4.99
CA THR A 336 5.86 -15.25 4.71
C THR A 336 4.43 -14.73 4.81
N ALA A 337 4.27 -13.57 5.45
CA ALA A 337 2.97 -12.90 5.58
C ALA A 337 2.39 -12.52 4.20
N PHE A 338 1.10 -12.69 3.96
CA PHE A 338 0.46 -12.43 2.68
C PHE A 338 0.56 -10.95 2.29
N ALA A 339 0.43 -10.03 3.26
CA ALA A 339 0.67 -8.61 3.07
C ALA A 339 2.05 -8.33 2.43
N ASN A 340 3.04 -9.18 2.72
CA ASN A 340 4.38 -9.05 2.17
C ASN A 340 4.52 -9.54 0.72
N TYR A 341 3.58 -10.32 0.21
CA TYR A 341 3.46 -10.58 -1.22
C TYR A 341 2.78 -9.45 -1.97
N GLY A 342 2.34 -8.40 -1.25
CA GLY A 342 1.44 -7.38 -1.77
C GLY A 342 -0.01 -7.85 -1.78
N ILE A 343 -0.34 -8.96 -1.09
CA ILE A 343 -1.72 -9.39 -0.90
C ILE A 343 -2.36 -8.44 0.11
N ASP A 344 -2.88 -7.35 -0.42
CA ASP A 344 -3.68 -6.36 0.29
C ASP A 344 -5.17 -6.76 0.29
N SER A 345 -6.00 -5.89 0.86
CA SER A 345 -7.43 -6.14 0.99
C SER A 345 -8.17 -6.32 -0.33
N LEU A 346 -7.62 -5.93 -1.48
CA LEU A 346 -8.23 -6.17 -2.78
C LEU A 346 -7.83 -7.54 -3.33
N ILE A 347 -6.58 -7.93 -3.13
CA ILE A 347 -6.04 -9.20 -3.61
C ILE A 347 -6.52 -10.38 -2.77
N VAL A 348 -6.74 -10.22 -1.46
CA VAL A 348 -7.34 -11.27 -0.60
C VAL A 348 -8.68 -11.74 -1.16
N LEU A 349 -9.43 -10.86 -1.81
CA LEU A 349 -10.75 -11.14 -2.38
C LEU A 349 -10.66 -12.00 -3.65
N GLU A 350 -9.62 -11.80 -4.45
CA GLU A 350 -9.31 -12.70 -5.56
C GLU A 350 -8.77 -14.03 -5.05
N LEU A 351 -7.92 -14.00 -4.02
CA LEU A 351 -7.27 -15.18 -3.46
C LEU A 351 -8.24 -16.13 -2.75
N ALA A 352 -9.29 -15.60 -2.11
CA ALA A 352 -10.27 -16.41 -1.39
C ALA A 352 -11.22 -17.21 -2.30
N LYS A 353 -11.40 -16.80 -3.56
CA LYS A 353 -12.32 -17.46 -4.52
C LYS A 353 -12.05 -18.96 -4.70
N PRO A 354 -10.85 -19.41 -5.08
CA PRO A 354 -10.58 -20.84 -5.23
C PRO A 354 -10.74 -21.62 -3.93
N PHE A 355 -10.49 -21.01 -2.76
CA PHE A 355 -10.61 -21.66 -1.45
C PHE A 355 -12.05 -21.93 -1.05
N LYS A 356 -12.96 -20.99 -1.32
CA LYS A 356 -14.39 -21.12 -1.03
C LYS A 356 -15.08 -22.21 -1.84
N GLU A 357 -14.50 -22.66 -2.95
CA GLU A 357 -15.00 -23.82 -3.71
C GLU A 357 -14.80 -25.15 -2.95
N ILE A 358 -13.79 -25.21 -2.08
CA ILE A 358 -13.42 -26.41 -1.32
C ILE A 358 -13.92 -26.32 0.13
N TYR A 359 -13.76 -25.16 0.75
CA TYR A 359 -14.07 -24.89 2.14
C TYR A 359 -15.28 -23.97 2.21
N LYS A 360 -16.48 -24.56 2.20
CA LYS A 360 -17.72 -23.79 2.31
C LYS A 360 -17.73 -23.11 3.68
N GLU A 361 -18.04 -21.80 3.71
CA GLU A 361 -18.06 -20.93 4.91
C GLU A 361 -16.70 -20.41 5.39
N LEU A 362 -15.61 -20.62 4.64
CA LEU A 362 -14.30 -20.08 4.97
C LEU A 362 -14.27 -18.53 4.95
N PRO A 363 -14.07 -17.83 6.08
CA PRO A 363 -14.05 -16.37 6.13
C PRO A 363 -12.86 -15.79 5.36
N THR A 364 -12.98 -14.62 4.72
CA THR A 364 -11.84 -13.97 4.03
C THR A 364 -10.83 -13.38 5.01
N THR A 365 -11.25 -13.11 6.25
CA THR A 365 -10.36 -12.61 7.32
C THR A 365 -9.28 -13.61 7.71
N ILE A 366 -9.45 -14.90 7.40
CA ILE A 366 -8.44 -15.91 7.73
C ILE A 366 -7.12 -15.67 7.00
N PHE A 367 -7.14 -14.97 5.85
CA PHE A 367 -5.90 -14.62 5.15
C PHE A 367 -5.17 -13.48 5.88
N PHE A 368 -5.82 -12.76 6.80
CA PHE A 368 -5.18 -11.81 7.70
C PHE A 368 -4.83 -12.44 9.06
N GLU A 369 -5.74 -13.25 9.62
CA GLU A 369 -5.55 -13.94 10.90
C GLU A 369 -4.48 -15.03 10.81
N TYR A 370 -4.50 -15.80 9.72
CA TYR A 370 -3.52 -16.80 9.36
C TYR A 370 -2.73 -16.31 8.15
N SER A 371 -2.00 -15.23 8.39
CA SER A 371 -1.33 -14.44 7.36
C SER A 371 -0.25 -15.17 6.57
N THR A 372 0.01 -16.47 6.74
CA THR A 372 1.05 -17.21 6.00
C THR A 372 0.48 -18.50 5.43
N ILE A 373 1.05 -19.04 4.34
CA ILE A 373 0.61 -20.31 3.74
C ILE A 373 0.62 -21.45 4.77
N SER A 374 1.63 -21.48 5.65
CA SER A 374 1.81 -22.49 6.67
C SER A 374 0.75 -22.38 7.76
N ASN A 375 0.47 -21.15 8.22
CA ASN A 375 -0.57 -20.91 9.22
C ASN A 375 -1.96 -21.21 8.66
N LEU A 376 -2.21 -20.78 7.42
CA LEU A 376 -3.46 -21.04 6.71
C LEU A 376 -3.67 -22.54 6.46
N LYS A 377 -2.63 -23.25 6.00
CA LYS A 377 -2.64 -24.72 5.85
C LYS A 377 -2.96 -25.41 7.16
N ASN A 378 -2.27 -25.05 8.24
CA ASN A 378 -2.46 -25.68 9.55
C ASN A 378 -3.87 -25.43 10.09
N TYR A 379 -4.41 -24.22 9.89
CA TYR A 379 -5.78 -23.89 10.23
C TYR A 379 -6.79 -24.72 9.43
N LEU A 380 -6.64 -24.79 8.10
CA LEU A 380 -7.52 -25.57 7.21
C LEU A 380 -7.50 -27.07 7.53
N LEU A 381 -6.34 -27.65 7.84
CA LEU A 381 -6.22 -29.06 8.21
C LEU A 381 -6.77 -29.36 9.61
N LYS A 382 -6.88 -28.36 10.47
CA LYS A 382 -7.36 -28.51 11.85
C LYS A 382 -8.87 -28.27 11.96
N GLU A 383 -9.36 -27.17 11.41
CA GLU A 383 -10.75 -26.72 11.56
C GLU A 383 -11.65 -27.18 10.39
N TYR A 384 -11.08 -27.46 9.21
CA TYR A 384 -11.80 -27.94 8.01
C TYR A 384 -11.24 -29.29 7.51
N LYS A 385 -11.04 -30.21 8.45
CA LYS A 385 -10.37 -31.48 8.20
C LYS A 385 -11.15 -32.38 7.24
N GLU A 386 -12.46 -32.51 7.42
CA GLU A 386 -13.29 -33.40 6.58
C GLU A 386 -13.38 -32.91 5.13
N GLU A 387 -13.45 -31.60 4.92
CA GLU A 387 -13.45 -30.93 3.62
C GLU A 387 -12.09 -31.05 2.93
N SER A 388 -11.00 -30.82 3.67
CA SER A 388 -9.63 -31.02 3.18
C SER A 388 -9.40 -32.48 2.75
N GLU A 389 -9.86 -33.43 3.56
CA GLU A 389 -9.76 -34.84 3.21
C GLU A 389 -10.61 -35.18 2.00
N LYS A 390 -11.84 -34.69 1.89
CA LYS A 390 -12.75 -34.98 0.76
C LYS A 390 -12.25 -34.40 -0.55
N ALA A 391 -11.71 -33.18 -0.55
CA ALA A 391 -11.27 -32.49 -1.75
C ALA A 391 -9.92 -32.99 -2.28
N PHE A 392 -9.04 -33.48 -1.40
CA PHE A 392 -7.66 -33.85 -1.77
C PHE A 392 -7.36 -35.35 -1.61
N LYS A 393 -8.35 -36.20 -1.26
CA LYS A 393 -8.18 -37.67 -1.13
C LYS A 393 -7.87 -38.43 -2.43
N THR A 394 -7.91 -37.80 -3.60
CA THR A 394 -7.58 -38.49 -4.86
C THR A 394 -6.90 -37.56 -5.86
N SER A 395 -5.60 -37.70 -6.01
CA SER A 395 -4.89 -37.20 -7.19
C SER A 395 -4.13 -38.36 -7.84
N LYS A 396 -4.81 -39.03 -8.78
CA LYS A 396 -4.13 -39.75 -9.87
C LYS A 396 -3.65 -38.71 -10.88
N GLU A 397 -2.40 -38.84 -11.28
CA GLU A 397 -1.73 -38.08 -12.34
C GLU A 397 -2.60 -37.98 -13.60
N VAL A 398 -2.74 -36.77 -14.14
CA VAL A 398 -3.17 -36.57 -15.53
C VAL A 398 -1.95 -36.17 -16.34
N VAL A 399 -1.60 -37.08 -17.25
CA VAL A 399 -0.51 -37.05 -18.22
C VAL A 399 -0.77 -35.99 -19.29
N ILE A 400 0.27 -35.24 -19.63
CA ILE A 400 0.34 -34.34 -20.78
C ILE A 400 0.32 -35.18 -22.07
N GLN A 401 -0.62 -34.92 -22.98
CA GLN A 401 -0.52 -35.36 -24.37
C GLN A 401 -0.29 -34.16 -25.30
N SER A 402 0.61 -34.41 -26.25
CA SER A 402 1.20 -33.49 -27.21
C SER A 402 0.41 -33.38 -28.52
N SER A 403 0.91 -32.50 -29.40
CA SER A 403 0.60 -32.27 -30.84
C SER A 403 -0.33 -31.06 -31.09
N LYS A 404 -0.12 -30.16 -32.06
CA LYS A 404 0.58 -30.26 -33.36
C LYS A 404 0.84 -28.86 -33.96
N ASP A 405 1.77 -28.78 -34.91
CA ASP A 405 2.23 -27.62 -35.68
C ASP A 405 1.14 -26.72 -36.30
N ILE A 406 1.36 -25.39 -36.30
CA ILE A 406 0.72 -24.43 -37.22
C ILE A 406 1.78 -23.43 -37.73
N LYS A 407 1.87 -23.30 -39.07
CA LYS A 407 2.74 -22.36 -39.81
C LYS A 407 2.25 -20.90 -39.67
N PRO A 408 3.12 -19.89 -39.85
CA PRO A 408 2.80 -18.49 -39.56
C PRO A 408 1.89 -17.87 -40.64
N THR A 409 0.71 -17.38 -40.25
CA THR A 409 -0.14 -16.51 -41.07
C THR A 409 0.12 -15.04 -40.71
N MET A 410 0.35 -14.21 -41.73
CA MET A 410 0.69 -12.78 -41.62
C MET A 410 -0.46 -11.95 -40.99
N ILE A 411 -0.10 -11.02 -40.11
CA ILE A 411 -1.00 -10.02 -39.50
C ILE A 411 -1.38 -8.99 -40.57
N ASP A 412 -2.67 -8.62 -40.65
CA ASP A 412 -3.12 -7.48 -41.46
C ASP A 412 -2.83 -6.16 -40.71
N ASP A 413 -1.58 -5.72 -40.83
CA ASP A 413 -0.95 -4.56 -40.17
C ASP A 413 -1.82 -3.27 -40.31
N ASN A 414 -2.46 -3.07 -41.46
CA ASN A 414 -3.18 -1.83 -41.75
C ASN A 414 -4.50 -1.66 -40.99
N ARG A 415 -5.21 -2.76 -40.68
CA ARG A 415 -6.53 -2.69 -40.01
C ARG A 415 -6.41 -2.37 -38.53
N PHE A 416 -5.43 -2.97 -37.85
CA PHE A 416 -5.16 -2.69 -36.44
C PHE A 416 -4.65 -1.26 -36.24
N LYS A 417 -3.74 -0.80 -37.11
CA LYS A 417 -3.22 0.57 -37.05
C LYS A 417 -4.31 1.61 -37.23
N THR A 418 -5.22 1.38 -38.18
CA THR A 418 -6.39 2.24 -38.42
C THR A 418 -7.31 2.28 -37.20
N TRP A 419 -7.65 1.12 -36.63
CA TRP A 419 -8.50 1.08 -35.43
C TRP A 419 -7.86 1.77 -34.23
N LEU A 420 -6.55 1.58 -34.01
CA LEU A 420 -5.82 2.23 -32.91
C LEU A 420 -5.83 3.75 -33.09
N LYS A 421 -5.62 4.22 -34.33
CA LYS A 421 -5.69 5.64 -34.70
C LYS A 421 -7.07 6.22 -34.42
N ASP A 422 -8.13 5.56 -34.89
CA ASP A 422 -9.51 6.00 -34.73
C ASP A 422 -9.93 6.03 -33.25
N THR A 423 -9.50 5.04 -32.46
CA THR A 423 -9.77 4.98 -31.02
C THR A 423 -9.17 6.17 -30.28
N ILE A 424 -7.91 6.51 -30.59
CA ILE A 424 -7.24 7.67 -30.00
C ILE A 424 -7.92 8.97 -30.43
N CYS A 425 -8.22 9.12 -31.73
CA CYS A 425 -8.87 10.31 -32.28
C CYS A 425 -10.29 10.52 -31.73
N HIS A 426 -11.03 9.44 -31.48
CA HIS A 426 -12.37 9.50 -30.90
C HIS A 426 -12.37 10.10 -29.48
N VAL A 427 -11.43 9.67 -28.63
CA VAL A 427 -11.35 10.16 -27.25
C VAL A 427 -10.90 11.63 -27.21
N ILE A 428 -9.93 12.02 -28.04
CA ILE A 428 -9.40 13.40 -28.07
C ILE A 428 -10.22 14.35 -28.97
N ARG A 429 -11.24 13.83 -29.66
CA ARG A 429 -12.17 14.57 -30.52
C ARG A 429 -11.51 15.36 -31.67
N ILE A 430 -10.52 14.76 -32.35
CA ILE A 430 -9.91 15.33 -33.57
C ILE A 430 -10.17 14.44 -34.79
N ASP A 431 -10.06 14.99 -35.99
CA ASP A 431 -10.16 14.20 -37.23
C ASP A 431 -8.93 13.26 -37.35
N PRO A 432 -9.09 11.97 -37.69
CA PRO A 432 -7.98 11.04 -37.91
C PRO A 432 -6.91 11.53 -38.91
N LYS A 433 -7.22 12.48 -39.79
CA LYS A 433 -6.25 13.12 -40.69
C LYS A 433 -5.31 14.11 -40.00
N GLU A 434 -5.71 14.63 -38.83
CA GLU A 434 -4.94 15.62 -38.05
C GLU A 434 -3.93 14.97 -37.09
N LEU A 435 -4.10 13.68 -36.78
CA LEU A 435 -3.15 12.92 -35.96
C LEU A 435 -1.95 12.45 -36.80
N ASN A 436 -0.78 13.04 -36.54
CA ASN A 436 0.50 12.64 -37.10
C ASN A 436 1.09 11.49 -36.26
N GLU A 437 1.51 10.41 -36.92
CA GLU A 437 1.86 9.16 -36.26
C GLU A 437 3.14 9.22 -35.41
N ASN A 438 3.99 10.23 -35.65
CA ASN A 438 5.26 10.44 -34.97
C ASN A 438 5.25 11.65 -34.03
N THR A 439 4.15 12.38 -33.94
CA THR A 439 4.02 13.52 -33.04
C THR A 439 3.66 13.01 -31.63
N PRO A 440 4.34 13.50 -30.56
CA PRO A 440 4.02 13.08 -29.21
C PRO A 440 2.56 13.36 -28.81
N PHE A 441 1.92 12.39 -28.15
CA PHE A 441 0.54 12.48 -27.67
C PHE A 441 0.28 13.70 -26.78
N ALA A 442 1.27 14.13 -26.00
CA ALA A 442 1.20 15.34 -25.17
C ALA A 442 0.88 16.60 -25.99
N ASN A 443 1.33 16.66 -27.25
CA ASN A 443 1.08 17.81 -28.14
C ASN A 443 -0.38 17.87 -28.62
N TYR A 444 -1.13 16.78 -28.46
CA TYR A 444 -2.57 16.68 -28.74
C TYR A 444 -3.43 16.83 -27.47
N GLY A 445 -2.83 17.20 -26.33
CA GLY A 445 -3.54 17.38 -25.07
C GLY A 445 -3.92 16.10 -24.36
N ILE A 446 -3.28 14.97 -24.68
CA ILE A 446 -3.47 13.71 -23.95
C ILE A 446 -2.78 13.81 -22.59
N ASP A 447 -3.58 13.95 -21.53
CA ASP A 447 -3.15 14.01 -20.14
C ASP A 447 -3.43 12.71 -19.37
N SER A 448 -3.16 12.68 -18.07
CA SER A 448 -3.31 11.49 -17.22
C SER A 448 -4.75 10.96 -17.12
N LEU A 449 -5.78 11.81 -17.29
CA LEU A 449 -7.18 11.39 -17.23
C LEU A 449 -7.64 10.81 -18.57
N ILE A 450 -7.29 11.48 -19.67
CA ILE A 450 -7.57 11.03 -21.04
C ILE A 450 -6.84 9.71 -21.34
N THR A 451 -5.62 9.55 -20.82
CA THR A 451 -4.83 8.32 -20.92
C THR A 451 -5.59 7.12 -20.38
N LEU A 452 -6.26 7.25 -19.22
CA LEU A 452 -7.00 6.13 -18.62
C LEU A 452 -8.19 5.69 -19.48
N GLU A 453 -8.86 6.64 -20.15
CA GLU A 453 -9.97 6.35 -21.05
C GLU A 453 -9.49 5.61 -22.31
N ILE A 454 -8.40 6.07 -22.92
CA ILE A 454 -7.82 5.40 -24.10
C ILE A 454 -7.30 4.01 -23.73
N VAL A 455 -6.56 3.87 -22.61
CA VAL A 455 -6.05 2.58 -22.13
C VAL A 455 -7.18 1.59 -21.88
N LYS A 456 -8.30 2.04 -21.29
CA LYS A 456 -9.50 1.21 -21.09
C LYS A 456 -10.08 0.71 -22.40
N LEU A 457 -10.21 1.56 -23.42
CA LEU A 457 -10.73 1.17 -24.74
C LEU A 457 -9.82 0.17 -25.44
N ILE A 458 -8.50 0.34 -25.34
CA ILE A 458 -7.55 -0.62 -25.91
C ILE A 458 -7.58 -1.94 -25.13
N ALA A 459 -7.66 -1.86 -23.80
CA ALA A 459 -7.67 -3.03 -22.93
C ALA A 459 -8.92 -3.90 -23.10
N ASN A 460 -10.05 -3.31 -23.49
CA ASN A 460 -11.26 -4.06 -23.81
C ASN A 460 -11.08 -5.02 -24.99
N LYS A 461 -10.18 -4.72 -25.95
CA LYS A 461 -9.89 -5.61 -27.09
C LYS A 461 -8.67 -6.50 -26.87
N LEU A 462 -7.63 -5.98 -26.21
CA LEU A 462 -6.34 -6.66 -26.09
C LEU A 462 -6.08 -7.25 -24.70
N GLY A 463 -6.95 -7.01 -23.72
CA GLY A 463 -6.74 -7.34 -22.31
C GLY A 463 -5.90 -6.30 -21.56
N TYR A 464 -5.50 -6.61 -20.32
CA TYR A 464 -4.83 -5.66 -19.43
C TYR A 464 -3.67 -4.91 -20.09
N LEU A 465 -3.65 -3.58 -19.95
CA LEU A 465 -2.58 -2.68 -20.35
C LEU A 465 -2.16 -1.82 -19.15
N PRO A 466 -0.86 -1.60 -18.91
CA PRO A 466 -0.39 -0.71 -17.86
C PRO A 466 -0.87 0.73 -18.10
N ASN A 467 -1.28 1.42 -17.04
CA ASN A 467 -1.69 2.84 -17.14
C ASN A 467 -0.52 3.77 -17.53
N THR A 468 0.73 3.30 -17.42
CA THR A 468 1.94 4.04 -17.80
C THR A 468 2.27 3.96 -19.30
N ILE A 469 1.53 3.16 -20.08
CA ILE A 469 1.90 2.82 -21.46
C ILE A 469 2.05 4.05 -22.39
N PHE A 470 1.28 5.12 -22.18
CA PHE A 470 1.37 6.36 -22.96
C PHE A 470 2.58 7.23 -22.58
N PHE A 471 3.21 6.99 -21.41
CA PHE A 471 4.47 7.63 -21.02
C PHE A 471 5.68 6.89 -21.59
N GLU A 472 5.59 5.57 -21.70
CA GLU A 472 6.62 4.71 -22.28
C GLU A 472 6.61 4.77 -23.81
N HIS A 473 5.43 4.92 -24.40
CA HIS A 473 5.20 4.99 -25.84
C HIS A 473 4.45 6.26 -26.23
N THR A 474 5.22 7.34 -26.40
CA THR A 474 4.70 8.69 -26.53
C THR A 474 4.09 9.03 -27.89
N THR A 475 4.11 8.14 -28.89
CA THR A 475 3.61 8.39 -30.26
C THR A 475 2.75 7.23 -30.74
N LEU A 476 1.90 7.45 -31.76
CA LEU A 476 1.08 6.38 -32.34
C LEU A 476 1.94 5.23 -32.88
N ASN A 477 3.06 5.53 -33.55
CA ASN A 477 3.95 4.50 -34.08
C ASN A 477 4.67 3.70 -32.98
N SER A 478 5.13 4.34 -31.91
CA SER A 478 5.79 3.62 -30.81
C SER A 478 4.78 2.75 -30.03
N LEU A 479 3.56 3.25 -29.81
CA LEU A 479 2.49 2.50 -29.15
C LEU A 479 2.04 1.31 -30.01
N TYR A 480 1.85 1.53 -31.31
CA TYR A 480 1.51 0.50 -32.27
C TYR A 480 2.54 -0.65 -32.28
N THR A 481 3.82 -0.30 -32.36
CA THR A 481 4.93 -1.27 -32.40
C THR A 481 4.96 -2.12 -31.14
N TYR A 482 4.79 -1.50 -29.98
CA TYR A 482 4.70 -2.21 -28.70
C TYR A 482 3.51 -3.16 -28.65
N LEU A 483 2.32 -2.70 -29.06
CA LEU A 483 1.10 -3.51 -29.01
C LEU A 483 1.18 -4.73 -29.93
N ILE A 484 1.75 -4.59 -31.13
CA ILE A 484 2.01 -5.74 -32.00
C ILE A 484 3.02 -6.71 -31.36
N GLY A 485 4.11 -6.20 -30.78
CA GLY A 485 5.13 -7.04 -30.16
C GLY A 485 4.61 -7.88 -29.00
N GLN A 486 3.75 -7.31 -28.15
CA GLN A 486 3.29 -7.95 -26.91
C GLN A 486 1.93 -8.66 -27.03
N TYR A 487 1.06 -8.22 -27.96
CA TYR A 487 -0.32 -8.72 -28.07
C TYR A 487 -0.65 -9.33 -29.44
N SER A 488 0.37 -9.76 -30.20
CA SER A 488 0.22 -10.29 -31.57
C SER A 488 -0.88 -11.36 -31.72
N GLU A 489 -0.99 -12.33 -30.81
CA GLU A 489 -2.01 -13.38 -30.88
C GLU A 489 -3.43 -12.84 -30.70
N LYS A 490 -3.65 -11.93 -29.73
CA LYS A 490 -4.96 -11.29 -29.52
C LYS A 490 -5.31 -10.31 -30.63
N ILE A 491 -4.32 -9.66 -31.24
CA ILE A 491 -4.52 -8.81 -32.41
C ILE A 491 -4.93 -9.67 -33.61
N LYS A 492 -4.31 -10.83 -33.81
CA LYS A 492 -4.75 -11.80 -34.84
C LYS A 492 -6.19 -12.22 -34.61
N GLU A 493 -6.56 -12.63 -33.39
CA GLU A 493 -7.92 -13.08 -33.06
C GLU A 493 -8.99 -12.01 -33.32
N ASN A 494 -8.71 -10.75 -32.98
CA ASN A 494 -9.70 -9.66 -33.04
C ASN A 494 -9.78 -8.96 -34.41
N PHE A 495 -8.79 -9.15 -35.29
CA PHE A 495 -8.68 -8.38 -36.54
C PHE A 495 -8.53 -9.23 -37.82
N VAL A 496 -8.93 -10.52 -37.81
CA VAL A 496 -8.95 -11.39 -39.01
C VAL A 496 -9.88 -10.84 -40.11
N VAL A 497 -9.40 -10.88 -41.37
CA VAL A 497 -10.21 -10.60 -42.57
C VAL A 497 -10.93 -11.89 -42.98
N THR A 498 -12.26 -11.89 -42.93
CA THR A 498 -13.09 -12.75 -43.76
C THR A 498 -13.61 -11.91 -44.92
N GLU A 499 -13.31 -12.35 -46.15
CA GLU A 499 -13.89 -11.77 -47.37
C GLU A 499 -15.41 -11.97 -47.36
N SER A 500 -16.19 -10.88 -47.46
CA SER A 500 -17.22 -10.73 -48.50
C SER A 500 -18.04 -9.42 -48.35
N THR A 501 -17.83 -8.55 -49.33
CA THR A 501 -18.81 -7.75 -50.09
C THR A 501 -19.83 -6.83 -49.38
N SER A 502 -19.59 -5.52 -49.60
CA SER A 502 -20.52 -4.53 -50.17
C SER A 502 -21.81 -4.13 -49.42
N SER A 503 -21.71 -2.95 -48.80
CA SER A 503 -22.55 -1.73 -48.90
C SER A 503 -24.10 -1.82 -48.96
N LYS A 504 -24.74 -1.13 -47.99
CA LYS A 504 -25.91 -0.23 -48.20
C LYS A 504 -26.02 0.83 -47.06
N PRO A 505 -26.59 2.02 -47.31
CA PRO A 505 -26.51 3.22 -46.44
C PRO A 505 -27.54 3.22 -45.28
N PRO A 506 -27.44 4.18 -44.33
CA PRO A 506 -28.07 4.06 -43.02
C PRO A 506 -29.57 4.34 -43.08
N GLN A 507 -30.39 3.47 -42.48
CA GLN A 507 -31.81 3.72 -42.25
C GLN A 507 -32.18 3.47 -40.79
N ASN A 508 -32.70 4.56 -40.20
CA ASN A 508 -33.54 4.71 -39.02
C ASN A 508 -33.05 4.17 -37.67
N LEU A 509 -32.73 5.15 -36.81
CA LEU A 509 -32.71 5.06 -35.36
C LEU A 509 -34.12 4.73 -34.85
N GLU A 510 -34.39 3.44 -34.60
CA GLU A 510 -35.29 3.03 -33.53
C GLU A 510 -34.46 2.43 -32.38
N PRO A 511 -34.89 2.60 -31.11
CA PRO A 511 -34.08 2.31 -29.94
C PRO A 511 -33.92 0.79 -29.77
N SER A 512 -32.88 0.22 -30.38
CA SER A 512 -32.54 -1.19 -30.23
C SER A 512 -32.00 -1.46 -28.82
N SER A 513 -32.87 -2.03 -27.98
CA SER A 513 -32.62 -3.04 -26.96
C SER A 513 -31.37 -2.89 -26.08
N LEU A 514 -31.61 -2.58 -24.80
CA LEU A 514 -30.81 -2.94 -23.63
C LEU A 514 -29.49 -3.65 -23.97
N SER A 515 -28.42 -2.86 -24.05
CA SER A 515 -27.03 -3.33 -24.04
C SER A 515 -26.89 -4.51 -23.08
N GLN A 516 -26.24 -5.60 -23.51
CA GLN A 516 -25.97 -6.80 -22.72
C GLN A 516 -25.63 -6.43 -21.27
N ARG A 517 -26.59 -6.62 -20.35
CA ARG A 517 -26.39 -6.35 -18.92
C ARG A 517 -25.38 -7.37 -18.42
N ASN A 518 -24.30 -6.90 -17.79
CA ASN A 518 -23.30 -7.81 -17.24
C ASN A 518 -23.88 -8.52 -16.02
N GLU A 519 -23.56 -9.80 -15.85
CA GLU A 519 -24.02 -10.58 -14.68
C GLU A 519 -23.54 -10.00 -13.34
N ASN A 520 -22.54 -9.11 -13.36
CA ASN A 520 -21.91 -8.47 -12.20
C ASN A 520 -22.47 -7.07 -11.89
N ASP A 521 -23.51 -6.61 -12.60
CA ASP A 521 -24.13 -5.31 -12.33
C ASP A 521 -24.83 -5.32 -10.96
N LEU A 522 -24.83 -4.18 -10.27
CA LEU A 522 -25.52 -3.99 -9.00
C LEU A 522 -26.73 -3.07 -9.19
N ALA A 523 -27.80 -3.38 -8.47
CA ALA A 523 -29.01 -2.59 -8.41
C ALA A 523 -29.09 -1.85 -7.08
N VAL A 524 -29.42 -0.56 -7.15
CA VAL A 524 -29.99 0.16 -6.01
C VAL A 524 -31.45 -0.27 -5.92
N ILE A 525 -31.77 -1.06 -4.90
CA ILE A 525 -33.11 -1.62 -4.67
C ILE A 525 -33.92 -0.83 -3.65
N GLY A 526 -33.27 0.01 -2.84
CA GLY A 526 -33.92 0.91 -1.90
C GLY A 526 -33.11 2.18 -1.69
N LEU A 527 -33.78 3.27 -1.38
CA LEU A 527 -33.19 4.58 -1.14
C LEU A 527 -33.99 5.31 -0.06
N SER A 528 -33.29 5.92 0.89
CA SER A 528 -33.88 6.86 1.84
C SER A 528 -32.88 7.96 2.16
N GLY A 529 -33.39 9.13 2.53
CA GLY A 529 -32.56 10.23 2.97
C GLY A 529 -33.36 11.41 3.49
N LYS A 530 -32.70 12.22 4.31
CA LYS A 530 -33.19 13.46 4.89
C LYS A 530 -32.21 14.57 4.54
N PHE A 531 -32.75 15.69 4.04
CA PHE A 531 -31.97 16.81 3.54
C PHE A 531 -32.59 18.13 4.02
N PRO A 532 -31.88 19.26 3.91
CA PRO A 532 -32.40 20.56 4.28
C PRO A 532 -33.71 20.87 3.52
N LYS A 533 -34.77 21.21 4.27
CA LYS A 533 -36.16 21.38 3.78
C LYS A 533 -36.75 20.16 3.06
N ALA A 534 -36.27 18.94 3.34
CA ALA A 534 -36.81 17.71 2.78
C ALA A 534 -36.72 16.55 3.78
N LYS A 535 -37.87 16.07 4.25
CA LYS A 535 -37.96 14.97 5.22
C LYS A 535 -37.74 13.60 4.59
N ASN A 536 -37.81 13.52 3.26
CA ASN A 536 -37.68 12.31 2.46
C ASN A 536 -37.17 12.64 1.04
N ILE A 537 -36.90 11.61 0.24
CA ILE A 537 -36.36 11.74 -1.11
C ILE A 537 -37.32 12.38 -2.12
N ASP A 538 -38.64 12.27 -1.92
CA ASP A 538 -39.64 12.85 -2.82
C ASP A 538 -39.69 14.37 -2.65
N GLU A 539 -39.66 14.86 -1.40
CA GLU A 539 -39.48 16.28 -1.10
C GLU A 539 -38.15 16.80 -1.62
N PHE A 540 -37.07 16.03 -1.47
CA PHE A 540 -35.75 16.41 -2.00
C PHE A 540 -35.78 16.53 -3.53
N TRP A 541 -36.42 15.59 -4.22
CA TRP A 541 -36.61 15.65 -5.66
C TRP A 541 -37.42 16.88 -6.07
N ASN A 542 -38.51 17.19 -5.37
CA ASN A 542 -39.30 18.39 -5.62
C ASN A 542 -38.46 19.67 -5.42
N ASN A 543 -37.60 19.72 -4.41
CA ASN A 543 -36.71 20.85 -4.18
C ASN A 543 -35.72 21.03 -5.35
N LEU A 544 -35.13 19.93 -5.84
CA LEU A 544 -34.22 19.95 -7.00
C LEU A 544 -34.92 20.42 -8.28
N VAL A 545 -36.10 19.87 -8.59
CA VAL A 545 -36.87 20.21 -9.79
C VAL A 545 -37.26 21.69 -9.80
N ASN A 546 -37.60 22.24 -8.63
CA ASN A 546 -37.99 23.64 -8.49
C ASN A 546 -36.79 24.59 -8.30
N GLY A 547 -35.55 24.08 -8.31
CA GLY A 547 -34.35 24.89 -8.08
C GLY A 547 -34.34 25.61 -6.72
N LEU A 548 -34.94 24.99 -5.69
CA LEU A 548 -35.12 25.61 -4.38
C LEU A 548 -33.76 25.79 -3.67
N ASN A 549 -33.47 27.01 -3.24
CA ASN A 549 -32.37 27.26 -2.31
C ASN A 549 -32.78 26.87 -0.87
N CYS A 550 -32.14 25.84 -0.33
CA CYS A 550 -32.39 25.34 1.02
C CYS A 550 -31.54 25.99 2.12
N THR A 551 -30.69 26.95 1.79
CA THR A 551 -29.89 27.70 2.78
C THR A 551 -30.79 28.55 3.68
N THR A 552 -30.45 28.58 4.96
CA THR A 552 -31.10 29.38 6.00
C THR A 552 -30.04 30.10 6.84
N ALA A 553 -30.49 30.98 7.73
CA ALA A 553 -29.64 31.38 8.85
C ALA A 553 -29.36 30.17 9.76
N ILE A 554 -28.25 30.20 10.49
CA ILE A 554 -27.96 29.23 11.55
C ILE A 554 -29.10 29.26 12.59
N PRO A 555 -29.82 28.15 12.81
CA PRO A 555 -30.95 28.09 13.75
C PRO A 555 -30.50 28.31 15.20
N LEU A 556 -31.32 28.98 16.01
CA LEU A 556 -31.04 29.19 17.43
C LEU A 556 -31.03 27.89 18.23
N GLU A 557 -31.78 26.89 17.76
CA GLU A 557 -31.82 25.53 18.28
C GLU A 557 -30.49 24.80 18.12
N ARG A 558 -29.60 25.26 17.22
CA ARG A 558 -28.23 24.75 17.07
C ARG A 558 -27.28 25.48 18.01
N TRP A 559 -27.12 26.79 17.80
CA TRP A 559 -26.40 27.69 18.70
C TRP A 559 -26.73 29.14 18.39
N ASN A 560 -26.49 30.02 19.36
CA ASN A 560 -26.60 31.45 19.16
C ASN A 560 -25.38 31.99 18.40
N ASN A 561 -25.47 32.14 17.07
CA ASN A 561 -24.31 32.58 16.28
C ASN A 561 -23.82 34.00 16.58
N SER A 562 -24.64 34.85 17.20
CA SER A 562 -24.24 36.22 17.58
C SER A 562 -23.02 36.26 18.51
N GLU A 563 -22.79 35.19 19.28
CA GLU A 563 -21.67 35.07 20.23
C GLU A 563 -20.31 34.83 19.53
N PHE A 564 -20.37 34.23 18.34
CA PHE A 564 -19.21 33.82 17.56
C PHE A 564 -19.01 34.67 16.30
N TYR A 565 -20.04 35.42 15.88
CA TYR A 565 -20.02 36.14 14.63
C TYR A 565 -19.00 37.29 14.61
N ASP A 566 -18.14 37.30 13.58
CA ASP A 566 -17.24 38.42 13.27
C ASP A 566 -17.03 38.48 11.75
N PRO A 567 -17.45 39.55 11.04
CA PRO A 567 -17.35 39.64 9.60
C PRO A 567 -15.90 39.61 9.06
N GLU A 568 -14.91 39.98 9.87
CA GLU A 568 -13.49 39.91 9.52
C GLU A 568 -12.94 38.47 9.69
N GLY A 569 -13.61 37.68 10.52
CA GLY A 569 -13.17 36.36 10.96
C GLY A 569 -12.01 36.44 11.96
N GLY A 570 -11.50 35.28 12.38
CA GLY A 570 -10.44 35.22 13.38
C GLY A 570 -10.43 33.89 14.13
N LEU A 571 -9.53 33.77 15.12
CA LEU A 571 -9.47 32.58 15.95
C LEU A 571 -10.77 32.45 16.77
N GLY A 572 -11.50 31.35 16.59
CA GLY A 572 -12.76 31.11 17.28
C GLY A 572 -13.92 31.98 16.81
N LYS A 573 -13.80 32.64 15.64
CA LYS A 573 -14.84 33.49 15.06
C LYS A 573 -15.43 32.91 13.78
N ILE A 574 -16.70 33.20 13.54
CA ILE A 574 -17.49 32.76 12.39
C ILE A 574 -17.85 33.99 11.56
N TYR A 575 -17.45 34.07 10.29
CA TYR A 575 -17.75 35.25 9.44
C TYR A 575 -19.01 35.11 8.60
N THR A 576 -19.72 33.99 8.70
CA THR A 576 -20.94 33.71 7.95
C THR A 576 -22.08 33.36 8.90
N ASN A 577 -23.31 33.65 8.50
CA ASN A 577 -24.52 33.36 9.26
C ASN A 577 -25.36 32.25 8.61
N TYR A 578 -24.85 31.61 7.57
CA TYR A 578 -25.65 30.77 6.68
C TYR A 578 -25.18 29.33 6.67
N GLY A 579 -26.14 28.42 6.52
CA GLY A 579 -25.92 26.98 6.38
C GLY A 579 -27.17 26.29 5.86
N CYS A 580 -27.07 25.00 5.56
CA CYS A 580 -28.21 24.19 5.17
C CYS A 580 -28.49 23.14 6.25
N PHE A 581 -29.56 23.32 7.03
CA PHE A 581 -29.83 22.51 8.22
C PHE A 581 -31.03 21.59 8.03
N ILE A 582 -30.95 20.43 8.66
CA ILE A 582 -32.05 19.49 8.79
C ILE A 582 -32.79 19.79 10.09
N GLU A 583 -34.11 19.83 10.02
CA GLU A 583 -35.00 19.99 11.18
C GLU A 583 -35.06 18.68 11.99
N ASP A 584 -35.45 18.78 13.26
CA ASP A 584 -35.82 17.61 14.08
C ASP A 584 -34.70 16.56 14.22
N VAL A 585 -33.44 16.95 14.47
CA VAL A 585 -32.32 15.99 14.59
C VAL A 585 -32.26 15.30 15.95
N GLU A 586 -32.91 15.90 16.95
CA GLU A 586 -33.00 15.40 18.30
C GLU A 586 -34.02 14.25 18.45
N TYR A 587 -34.98 14.14 17.52
CA TYR A 587 -36.05 13.14 17.60
C TYR A 587 -35.59 11.77 17.15
N PHE A 588 -35.86 10.76 17.98
CA PHE A 588 -35.51 9.36 17.72
C PHE A 588 -36.47 8.41 18.46
N ASP A 589 -36.96 7.40 17.76
CA ASP A 589 -37.83 6.37 18.36
C ASP A 589 -36.99 5.28 19.03
N ASN A 590 -36.54 5.57 20.25
CA ASN A 590 -35.70 4.64 21.02
C ASN A 590 -36.41 3.31 21.32
N LYS A 591 -37.74 3.31 21.52
CA LYS A 591 -38.51 2.10 21.84
C LYS A 591 -38.56 1.17 20.65
N PHE A 592 -38.76 1.73 19.45
CA PHE A 592 -38.75 0.96 18.21
C PHE A 592 -37.43 0.21 18.01
N PHE A 593 -36.30 0.88 18.25
CA PHE A 593 -34.96 0.29 18.12
C PHE A 593 -34.47 -0.43 19.39
N GLN A 594 -35.32 -0.59 20.42
CA GLN A 594 -34.97 -1.25 21.68
C GLN A 594 -33.75 -0.64 22.39
N ILE A 595 -33.61 0.69 22.29
CA ILE A 595 -32.57 1.47 22.94
C ILE A 595 -33.17 2.14 24.18
N THR A 596 -32.46 2.13 25.30
CA THR A 596 -32.96 2.78 26.52
C THR A 596 -33.00 4.31 26.32
N PRO A 597 -33.90 5.05 27.01
CA PRO A 597 -33.90 6.51 26.93
C PRO A 597 -32.55 7.14 27.30
N PHE A 598 -31.89 6.58 28.32
CA PHE A 598 -30.56 7.02 28.75
C PHE A 598 -29.52 6.84 27.65
N ASP A 599 -29.48 5.69 26.98
CA ASP A 599 -28.54 5.48 25.87
C ASP A 599 -28.88 6.38 24.68
N ALA A 600 -30.17 6.54 24.36
CA ALA A 600 -30.62 7.38 23.24
C ALA A 600 -30.23 8.85 23.38
N GLU A 601 -30.19 9.39 24.60
CA GLU A 601 -29.69 10.73 24.89
C GLU A 601 -28.17 10.86 24.71
N ASN A 602 -27.42 9.78 24.93
CA ASN A 602 -25.95 9.81 24.86
C ASN A 602 -25.39 9.44 23.47
N ILE A 603 -26.19 8.81 22.62
CA ILE A 603 -25.81 8.44 21.25
C ILE A 603 -25.89 9.66 20.32
N ASP A 604 -24.84 9.87 19.52
CA ASP A 604 -24.80 10.90 18.48
C ASP A 604 -26.07 10.85 17.59
N PRO A 605 -26.79 11.98 17.39
CA PRO A 605 -27.88 12.07 16.43
C PRO A 605 -27.56 11.50 15.03
N GLN A 606 -26.31 11.58 14.58
CA GLN A 606 -25.85 11.00 13.31
C GLN A 606 -26.09 9.48 13.27
N GLU A 607 -25.79 8.79 14.35
CA GLU A 607 -26.01 7.34 14.50
C GLU A 607 -27.50 6.99 14.56
N ARG A 608 -28.28 7.78 15.32
CA ARG A 608 -29.73 7.61 15.47
C ARG A 608 -30.47 7.79 14.14
N LEU A 609 -30.16 8.88 13.43
CA LEU A 609 -30.79 9.20 12.14
C LEU A 609 -30.34 8.23 11.04
N PHE A 610 -29.09 7.76 11.05
CA PHE A 610 -28.65 6.76 10.07
C PHE A 610 -29.33 5.41 10.27
N LEU A 611 -29.61 5.02 11.53
CA LEU A 611 -30.37 3.81 11.85
C LEU A 611 -31.82 3.88 11.33
N GLN A 612 -32.49 5.03 11.52
CA GLN A 612 -33.82 5.30 10.94
C GLN A 612 -33.79 5.33 9.41
N THR A 613 -32.79 6.00 8.83
CA THR A 613 -32.64 6.10 7.37
C THR A 613 -32.42 4.73 6.75
N THR A 614 -31.64 3.86 7.41
CA THR A 614 -31.44 2.48 6.98
C THR A 614 -32.74 1.69 7.02
N TYR A 615 -33.51 1.79 8.10
CA TYR A 615 -34.83 1.15 8.18
C TYR A 615 -35.73 1.56 7.01
N HIS A 616 -35.84 2.86 6.75
CA HIS A 616 -36.66 3.37 5.64
C HIS A 616 -36.11 2.99 4.26
N ALA A 617 -34.79 2.84 4.08
CA ALA A 617 -34.23 2.35 2.83
C ALA A 617 -34.61 0.87 2.57
N ILE A 618 -34.70 0.06 3.63
CA ILE A 618 -35.21 -1.32 3.53
C ILE A 618 -36.71 -1.30 3.21
N GLU A 619 -37.51 -0.48 3.90
CA GLU A 619 -38.94 -0.36 3.60
C GLU A 619 -39.18 0.07 2.14
N ASN A 620 -38.42 1.06 1.66
CA ASN A 620 -38.47 1.53 0.28
C ASN A 620 -38.14 0.43 -0.73
N SER A 621 -37.28 -0.52 -0.35
CA SER A 621 -36.96 -1.69 -1.19
C SER A 621 -38.06 -2.76 -1.24
N GLY A 622 -39.10 -2.65 -0.40
CA GLY A 622 -40.18 -3.63 -0.30
C GLY A 622 -39.83 -4.89 0.50
N TYR A 623 -38.63 -4.95 1.09
CA TYR A 623 -38.24 -6.03 1.98
C TYR A 623 -38.81 -5.85 3.38
N LYS A 624 -39.21 -6.95 4.02
CA LYS A 624 -39.45 -6.96 5.46
C LYS A 624 -38.12 -7.11 6.18
N VAL A 625 -37.86 -6.24 7.15
CA VAL A 625 -36.65 -6.30 7.97
C VAL A 625 -36.48 -7.66 8.67
N SER A 626 -37.58 -8.30 9.07
CA SER A 626 -37.58 -9.64 9.68
C SER A 626 -36.93 -10.71 8.79
N ASP A 627 -37.10 -10.59 7.48
CA ASP A 627 -36.68 -11.60 6.51
C ASP A 627 -35.18 -11.48 6.20
N LEU A 628 -34.56 -10.38 6.64
CA LEU A 628 -33.14 -10.09 6.45
C LEU A 628 -32.30 -10.41 7.71
N LYS A 629 -32.92 -10.86 8.80
CA LYS A 629 -32.18 -11.26 10.01
C LYS A 629 -31.27 -12.45 9.75
N GLY A 630 -30.09 -12.46 10.36
CA GLY A 630 -29.05 -13.46 10.15
C GLY A 630 -28.39 -13.41 8.77
N SER A 631 -28.72 -12.42 7.93
CA SER A 631 -28.17 -12.32 6.57
C SER A 631 -26.79 -11.67 6.58
N ASN A 632 -25.96 -12.05 5.60
CA ASN A 632 -24.67 -11.41 5.34
C ASN A 632 -24.89 -10.09 4.58
N ILE A 633 -25.49 -9.10 5.24
CA ILE A 633 -25.67 -7.75 4.71
C ILE A 633 -24.55 -6.87 5.24
N GLY A 634 -23.78 -6.27 4.35
CA GLY A 634 -22.74 -5.30 4.73
C GLY A 634 -23.31 -3.92 5.00
N VAL A 635 -22.68 -3.16 5.89
CA VAL A 635 -23.05 -1.79 6.26
C VAL A 635 -21.83 -0.89 6.11
N PHE A 636 -21.91 0.07 5.21
CA PHE A 636 -20.82 1.01 4.90
C PHE A 636 -21.34 2.45 5.01
N VAL A 637 -20.82 3.21 5.95
CA VAL A 637 -21.31 4.58 6.22
C VAL A 637 -20.18 5.60 6.18
N GLY A 638 -20.34 6.63 5.36
CA GLY A 638 -19.48 7.80 5.37
C GLY A 638 -19.84 8.76 6.51
N ILE A 639 -18.88 9.13 7.35
CA ILE A 639 -19.06 10.09 8.46
C ILE A 639 -17.74 10.83 8.72
N MET A 640 -17.80 12.13 9.05
CA MET A 640 -16.59 12.95 9.22
C MET A 640 -16.63 13.99 10.37
N ASN A 641 -17.77 14.20 11.04
CA ASN A 641 -17.91 15.21 12.10
C ASN A 641 -18.13 14.60 13.49
N VAL A 642 -17.54 15.22 14.52
CA VAL A 642 -17.63 14.85 15.96
C VAL A 642 -18.42 15.87 16.80
N GLY A 643 -19.35 16.61 16.19
CA GLY A 643 -19.99 17.77 16.82
C GLY A 643 -20.71 17.46 18.13
N TYR A 644 -21.25 16.25 18.29
CA TYR A 644 -22.02 15.87 19.48
C TYR A 644 -21.17 15.76 20.74
N SER A 645 -19.94 15.21 20.63
CA SER A 645 -19.02 15.09 21.77
C SER A 645 -18.64 16.44 22.37
N TRP A 646 -18.62 17.52 21.58
CA TRP A 646 -18.32 18.86 22.09
C TRP A 646 -19.47 19.45 22.91
N LEU A 647 -20.73 19.18 22.55
CA LEU A 647 -21.89 19.59 23.35
C LEU A 647 -21.88 18.95 24.74
N GLY A 648 -21.39 17.71 24.86
CA GLY A 648 -21.23 17.04 26.15
C GLY A 648 -20.25 17.76 27.09
N ILE A 649 -19.16 18.31 26.55
CA ILE A 649 -18.11 18.99 27.33
C ILE A 649 -18.60 20.34 27.86
N ASP A 650 -19.39 21.07 27.08
CA ASP A 650 -19.79 22.45 27.40
C ASP A 650 -20.90 22.57 28.47
N THR A 651 -21.44 21.45 28.98
CA THR A 651 -22.63 21.45 29.85
C THR A 651 -22.35 21.26 31.34
N ASP A 652 -21.08 21.26 31.79
CA ASP A 652 -20.61 21.08 33.20
C ASP A 652 -21.18 19.84 33.95
N LYS A 653 -21.97 19.02 33.26
CA LYS A 653 -22.42 17.71 33.71
C LYS A 653 -21.43 16.69 33.15
N MET A 654 -21.16 15.62 33.91
CA MET A 654 -20.42 14.47 33.41
C MET A 654 -21.29 13.74 32.37
N ASN A 655 -21.45 14.37 31.21
CA ASN A 655 -22.31 13.95 30.12
C ASN A 655 -21.56 12.92 29.28
N TRP A 656 -22.23 11.83 28.97
CA TRP A 656 -21.69 10.70 28.22
C TRP A 656 -21.94 10.85 26.71
N ALA A 657 -22.19 12.09 26.23
CA ALA A 657 -22.38 12.37 24.81
C ALA A 657 -21.07 12.08 24.07
N ASP A 658 -21.10 11.06 23.22
CA ASP A 658 -19.92 10.58 22.51
C ASP A 658 -20.21 10.35 21.03
N THR A 659 -19.17 10.49 20.21
CA THR A 659 -19.23 10.34 18.76
C THR A 659 -18.20 9.29 18.36
N LEU A 660 -18.68 8.06 18.18
CA LEU A 660 -17.86 6.93 17.79
C LEU A 660 -18.24 6.52 16.38
N TYR A 661 -17.45 6.90 15.37
CA TYR A 661 -17.80 6.68 13.95
C TYR A 661 -18.14 5.23 13.66
N TRP A 662 -17.33 4.29 14.18
CA TRP A 662 -17.56 2.85 14.02
C TRP A 662 -18.92 2.40 14.56
N SER A 663 -19.47 3.09 15.56
CA SER A 663 -20.74 2.75 16.19
C SER A 663 -21.91 2.95 15.23
N VAL A 664 -21.83 3.94 14.33
CA VAL A 664 -22.86 4.20 13.32
C VAL A 664 -23.14 2.96 12.46
N ALA A 665 -22.10 2.31 11.93
CA ALA A 665 -22.25 1.09 11.16
C ALA A 665 -22.62 -0.11 12.05
N ASN A 666 -21.93 -0.26 13.19
CA ASN A 666 -22.10 -1.42 14.06
C ASN A 666 -23.47 -1.48 14.70
N ARG A 667 -24.08 -0.34 15.02
CA ARG A 667 -25.43 -0.29 15.58
C ARG A 667 -26.47 -0.72 14.57
N VAL A 668 -26.34 -0.30 13.30
CA VAL A 668 -27.20 -0.81 12.21
C VAL A 668 -27.07 -2.32 12.10
N SER A 669 -25.85 -2.84 12.01
CA SER A 669 -25.59 -4.29 11.92
C SER A 669 -26.16 -5.06 13.11
N TYR A 670 -25.97 -4.53 14.32
CA TYR A 670 -26.47 -5.13 15.56
C TYR A 670 -28.00 -5.12 15.64
N ASN A 671 -28.63 -3.97 15.38
CA ASN A 671 -30.08 -3.80 15.51
C ASN A 671 -30.87 -4.65 14.50
N PHE A 672 -30.32 -4.89 13.32
CA PHE A 672 -30.97 -5.70 12.28
C PHE A 672 -30.46 -7.14 12.19
N ASP A 673 -29.54 -7.53 13.08
CA ASP A 673 -28.95 -8.87 13.14
C ASP A 673 -28.29 -9.27 11.81
N TRP A 674 -27.38 -8.41 11.33
CA TRP A 674 -26.63 -8.62 10.08
C TRP A 674 -25.18 -8.97 10.35
N HIS A 675 -24.66 -9.89 9.53
CA HIS A 675 -23.33 -10.50 9.74
C HIS A 675 -22.33 -10.17 8.63
N GLY A 676 -22.69 -9.26 7.71
CA GLY A 676 -21.74 -8.76 6.71
C GLY A 676 -20.74 -7.74 7.29
N PRO A 677 -19.76 -7.28 6.49
CA PRO A 677 -18.81 -6.26 6.93
C PRO A 677 -19.51 -4.98 7.40
N SER A 678 -19.06 -4.41 8.52
CA SER A 678 -19.68 -3.24 9.16
C SER A 678 -18.61 -2.17 9.40
N MET A 679 -18.65 -1.09 8.60
CA MET A 679 -17.57 -0.13 8.51
C MET A 679 -18.06 1.32 8.43
N ALA A 680 -17.45 2.17 9.25
CA ALA A 680 -17.49 3.61 9.07
C ALA A 680 -16.26 4.08 8.28
N VAL A 681 -16.47 5.05 7.39
CA VAL A 681 -15.46 5.52 6.44
C VAL A 681 -15.30 7.03 6.57
N ASP A 682 -14.07 7.48 6.80
CA ASP A 682 -13.72 8.90 6.77
C ASP A 682 -12.64 9.16 5.72
N THR A 683 -13.08 9.74 4.60
CA THR A 683 -12.23 10.32 3.56
C THR A 683 -12.63 11.78 3.35
N ALA A 684 -13.08 12.47 4.42
CA ALA A 684 -13.68 13.80 4.37
C ALA A 684 -14.87 13.88 3.40
N CYS A 685 -14.86 14.81 2.44
CA CYS A 685 -16.00 15.09 1.56
C CYS A 685 -16.40 13.91 0.65
N SER A 686 -15.51 12.96 0.38
CA SER A 686 -15.78 11.79 -0.46
C SER A 686 -16.31 10.56 0.31
N SER A 687 -16.48 10.64 1.63
CA SER A 687 -16.78 9.48 2.49
C SER A 687 -17.97 8.64 2.04
N SER A 688 -19.08 9.26 1.62
CA SER A 688 -20.26 8.53 1.16
C SER A 688 -20.01 7.76 -0.14
N LEU A 689 -19.27 8.34 -1.09
CA LEU A 689 -18.94 7.66 -2.34
C LEU A 689 -17.91 6.54 -2.12
N THR A 690 -16.96 6.74 -1.20
CA THR A 690 -16.04 5.68 -0.76
C THR A 690 -16.81 4.54 -0.09
N ALA A 691 -17.81 4.85 0.76
CA ALA A 691 -18.67 3.84 1.36
C ALA A 691 -19.48 3.05 0.32
N ILE A 692 -20.03 3.72 -0.69
CA ILE A 692 -20.70 3.07 -1.83
C ILE A 692 -19.73 2.19 -2.61
N HIS A 693 -18.52 2.68 -2.87
CA HIS A 693 -17.48 1.90 -3.55
C HIS A 693 -17.15 0.60 -2.80
N LEU A 694 -16.94 0.69 -1.48
CA LEU A 694 -16.67 -0.48 -0.63
C LEU A 694 -17.86 -1.44 -0.57
N ALA A 695 -19.09 -0.93 -0.49
CA ALA A 695 -20.29 -1.76 -0.53
C ALA A 695 -20.42 -2.51 -1.86
N CYS A 696 -20.15 -1.84 -2.98
CA CYS A 696 -20.14 -2.46 -4.30
C CYS A 696 -19.08 -3.58 -4.38
N GLN A 697 -17.85 -3.31 -3.91
CA GLN A 697 -16.79 -4.32 -3.87
C GLN A 697 -17.16 -5.49 -2.96
N SER A 698 -17.74 -5.22 -1.80
CA SER A 698 -18.14 -6.26 -0.84
C SER A 698 -19.18 -7.21 -1.42
N ILE A 699 -20.16 -6.68 -2.17
CA ILE A 699 -21.13 -7.52 -2.89
C ILE A 699 -20.47 -8.29 -4.04
N GLN A 700 -19.66 -7.62 -4.87
CA GLN A 700 -19.02 -8.25 -6.03
C GLN A 700 -18.01 -9.33 -5.65
N ASN A 701 -17.37 -9.19 -4.48
CA ASN A 701 -16.45 -10.17 -3.93
C ASN A 701 -17.13 -11.25 -3.08
N GLY A 702 -18.45 -11.19 -2.95
CA GLY A 702 -19.26 -12.19 -2.23
C GLY A 702 -19.02 -12.19 -0.73
N GLU A 703 -18.54 -11.08 -0.15
CA GLU A 703 -18.48 -10.87 1.29
C GLU A 703 -19.85 -10.45 1.83
N SER A 704 -20.57 -9.67 1.03
CA SER A 704 -21.93 -9.24 1.28
C SER A 704 -22.87 -9.83 0.24
N THR A 705 -24.04 -10.30 0.66
CA THR A 705 -25.11 -10.72 -0.26
C THR A 705 -25.92 -9.52 -0.76
N MET A 706 -26.07 -8.53 0.11
CA MET A 706 -26.63 -7.20 -0.14
C MET A 706 -25.86 -6.22 0.75
N ALA A 707 -25.97 -4.91 0.50
CA ALA A 707 -25.28 -3.95 1.36
C ALA A 707 -26.07 -2.66 1.52
N ILE A 708 -26.03 -2.10 2.72
CA ILE A 708 -26.39 -0.71 2.99
C ILE A 708 -25.15 0.14 2.80
N ALA A 709 -25.26 1.17 1.97
CA ALA A 709 -24.22 2.17 1.77
C ALA A 709 -24.79 3.57 1.91
N GLY A 710 -24.04 4.51 2.49
CA GLY A 710 -24.58 5.84 2.67
C GLY A 710 -23.61 6.82 3.31
N GLY A 711 -24.14 7.95 3.72
CA GLY A 711 -23.40 8.94 4.48
C GLY A 711 -24.29 9.74 5.41
N VAL A 712 -23.68 10.23 6.49
CA VAL A 712 -24.32 11.10 7.47
C VAL A 712 -23.39 12.26 7.82
N ASN A 713 -23.96 13.46 7.81
CA ASN A 713 -23.28 14.69 8.19
C ASN A 713 -24.27 15.59 8.94
N LEU A 714 -23.98 15.88 10.21
CA LEU A 714 -24.68 16.90 10.99
C LEU A 714 -23.71 17.98 11.48
N ILE A 715 -24.25 19.19 11.69
CA ILE A 715 -23.53 20.38 12.12
C ILE A 715 -24.11 20.77 13.49
N LEU A 716 -23.55 20.17 14.54
CA LEU A 716 -24.13 20.24 15.89
C LEU A 716 -23.49 21.30 16.79
N HIS A 717 -22.34 21.86 16.40
CA HIS A 717 -21.55 22.70 17.31
C HIS A 717 -20.79 23.82 16.59
N PRO A 718 -20.75 25.06 17.14
CA PRO A 718 -20.15 26.24 16.48
C PRO A 718 -18.66 26.08 16.13
N LYS A 719 -17.92 25.29 16.90
CA LYS A 719 -16.50 24.97 16.65
C LYS A 719 -16.22 24.45 15.24
N GLN A 720 -17.18 23.76 14.62
CA GLN A 720 -17.07 23.34 13.21
C GLN A 720 -17.00 24.56 12.29
N TYR A 721 -17.92 25.51 12.43
CA TYR A 721 -17.92 26.75 11.65
C TYR A 721 -16.69 27.61 11.96
N CYS A 722 -16.24 27.70 13.22
CA CYS A 722 -15.00 28.38 13.57
C CYS A 722 -13.79 27.78 12.82
N LYS A 723 -13.72 26.45 12.70
CA LYS A 723 -12.66 25.75 11.97
C LYS A 723 -12.73 26.06 10.46
N LEU A 724 -13.90 25.94 9.84
CA LEU A 724 -14.07 26.18 8.40
C LEU A 724 -13.89 27.66 8.04
N CYS A 725 -14.34 28.58 8.88
CA CYS A 725 -14.07 30.01 8.74
C CYS A 725 -12.57 30.33 8.88
N ARG A 726 -11.86 29.74 9.86
CA ARG A 726 -10.41 29.91 9.97
C ARG A 726 -9.67 29.48 8.70
N LEU A 727 -10.14 28.43 8.04
CA LEU A 727 -9.60 27.93 6.77
C LEU A 727 -10.07 28.72 5.54
N ARG A 728 -10.90 29.75 5.71
CA ARG A 728 -11.50 30.55 4.62
C ARG A 728 -12.25 29.69 3.59
N MET A 729 -12.90 28.62 4.04
CA MET A 729 -13.61 27.67 3.17
C MET A 729 -15.09 28.01 2.93
N LEU A 730 -15.71 28.76 3.85
CA LEU A 730 -17.13 29.08 3.78
C LEU A 730 -17.40 30.33 2.94
N SER A 731 -18.49 30.33 2.20
CA SER A 731 -19.00 31.54 1.55
C SER A 731 -19.60 32.49 2.58
N LYS A 732 -19.47 33.79 2.34
CA LYS A 732 -20.20 34.84 3.07
C LYS A 732 -21.64 34.99 2.59
N ARG A 733 -22.02 34.30 1.51
CA ARG A 733 -23.30 34.43 0.81
C ARG A 733 -24.22 33.24 1.10
N LEU A 734 -25.46 33.38 0.65
CA LEU A 734 -26.52 32.37 0.76
C LEU A 734 -26.37 31.19 -0.21
N GLU A 735 -25.39 31.21 -1.12
CA GLU A 735 -25.36 30.29 -2.26
C GLU A 735 -23.97 29.73 -2.49
N CYS A 736 -23.90 28.40 -2.63
CA CYS A 736 -22.78 27.73 -3.31
C CYS A 736 -22.85 28.05 -4.80
N ARG A 737 -21.92 28.87 -5.30
CA ARG A 737 -21.84 29.20 -6.73
C ARG A 737 -21.04 28.17 -7.51
N SER A 738 -21.56 26.96 -7.60
CA SER A 738 -20.95 25.88 -8.39
C SER A 738 -20.79 26.34 -9.85
N PHE A 739 -19.53 26.48 -10.28
CA PHE A 739 -19.15 27.00 -11.62
C PHE A 739 -19.60 28.45 -11.91
N GLY A 740 -20.06 29.17 -10.90
CA GLY A 740 -20.56 30.54 -11.04
C GLY A 740 -19.49 31.60 -10.85
N GLU A 741 -19.70 32.77 -11.46
CA GLU A 741 -18.81 33.91 -11.30
C GLU A 741 -18.74 34.36 -9.82
N ASN A 742 -17.54 34.77 -9.39
CA ASN A 742 -17.26 35.25 -8.04
C ASN A 742 -17.54 34.21 -6.95
N ALA A 743 -17.35 32.91 -7.21
CA ALA A 743 -17.38 31.88 -6.18
C ALA A 743 -16.30 32.12 -5.11
N ASP A 744 -16.68 32.12 -3.83
CA ASP A 744 -15.84 32.55 -2.70
C ASP A 744 -15.77 31.50 -1.57
N GLY A 745 -16.29 30.29 -1.80
CA GLY A 745 -16.36 29.21 -0.83
C GLY A 745 -17.65 28.39 -0.99
N PHE A 746 -17.90 27.48 -0.07
CA PHE A 746 -19.16 26.72 -0.01
C PHE A 746 -20.01 27.10 1.21
N VAL A 747 -21.29 26.75 1.18
CA VAL A 747 -22.21 26.80 2.31
C VAL A 747 -22.27 25.40 2.92
N ASP A 748 -21.93 25.27 4.20
CA ASP A 748 -21.90 23.96 4.87
C ASP A 748 -23.33 23.43 5.05
N GLY A 749 -23.50 22.12 4.92
CA GLY A 749 -24.83 21.50 4.86
C GLY A 749 -24.93 20.15 5.55
N GLU A 750 -26.07 19.92 6.19
CA GLU A 750 -26.43 18.65 6.80
C GLU A 750 -27.08 17.70 5.77
N GLY A 751 -26.93 16.40 5.98
CA GLY A 751 -27.44 15.39 5.05
C GLY A 751 -27.30 13.99 5.61
N ILE A 752 -28.35 13.18 5.50
CA ILE A 752 -28.28 11.74 5.77
C ILE A 752 -28.90 11.01 4.59
N ALA A 753 -28.23 10.00 4.05
CA ALA A 753 -28.78 9.14 3.02
C ALA A 753 -28.23 7.72 3.12
N ALA A 754 -29.08 6.74 2.82
CA ALA A 754 -28.72 5.34 2.70
C ALA A 754 -29.35 4.74 1.43
N ILE A 755 -28.56 3.95 0.72
CA ILE A 755 -29.00 3.10 -0.38
C ILE A 755 -28.86 1.64 0.01
N PHE A 756 -29.79 0.82 -0.47
CA PHE A 756 -29.74 -0.62 -0.34
C PHE A 756 -29.38 -1.25 -1.67
N LEU A 757 -28.27 -1.98 -1.70
CA LEU A 757 -27.64 -2.51 -2.89
C LEU A 757 -27.78 -4.04 -2.94
N LYS A 758 -28.01 -4.55 -4.15
CA LYS A 758 -28.13 -6.00 -4.41
C LYS A 758 -27.59 -6.35 -5.80
N PRO A 759 -27.07 -7.56 -6.05
CA PRO A 759 -26.80 -8.02 -7.42
C PRO A 759 -28.03 -7.88 -8.33
N LEU A 760 -27.85 -7.28 -9.50
CA LEU A 760 -28.95 -6.93 -10.43
C LEU A 760 -29.74 -8.18 -10.86
N ASN A 761 -29.03 -9.28 -11.14
CA ASN A 761 -29.64 -10.56 -11.50
C ASN A 761 -30.59 -11.09 -10.40
N GLN A 762 -30.25 -10.91 -9.13
CA GLN A 762 -31.09 -11.31 -8.00
C GLN A 762 -32.21 -10.30 -7.72
N ALA A 763 -31.99 -9.02 -7.99
CA ALA A 763 -33.03 -7.99 -7.89
C ALA A 763 -34.15 -8.23 -8.91
N ILE A 764 -33.80 -8.64 -10.14
CA ILE A 764 -34.77 -8.95 -11.19
C ILE A 764 -35.58 -10.20 -10.86
N LYS A 765 -34.97 -11.28 -10.33
CA LYS A 765 -35.67 -12.53 -9.97
C LYS A 765 -36.85 -12.30 -9.03
N ILE A 766 -36.64 -11.51 -7.97
CA ILE A 766 -37.67 -11.24 -6.96
C ILE A 766 -38.83 -10.42 -7.52
N ARG A 767 -38.56 -9.53 -8.48
CA ARG A 767 -39.60 -8.74 -9.15
C ARG A 767 -40.48 -9.59 -10.08
N ILE A 768 -39.97 -10.71 -10.58
CA ILE A 768 -40.76 -11.66 -11.38
C ILE A 768 -41.64 -12.52 -10.47
N GLU A 769 -41.12 -12.98 -9.33
CA GLU A 769 -41.88 -13.77 -8.36
C GLU A 769 -43.02 -12.97 -7.69
N SER A 770 -42.83 -11.67 -7.45
CA SER A 770 -43.87 -10.79 -6.88
C SER A 770 -44.91 -10.28 -7.88
N LEU A 771 -44.70 -10.45 -9.20
CA LEU A 771 -45.68 -10.16 -10.25
C LEU A 771 -46.46 -11.41 -10.70
N VAL A 772 -46.02 -12.60 -10.29
CA VAL A 772 -46.65 -13.90 -10.62
C VAL A 772 -47.56 -14.40 -9.50
N LEU A 773 -47.46 -13.82 -8.30
CA LEU A 773 -48.43 -13.92 -7.19
C LEU A 773 -49.38 -12.73 -7.21
#